data_AF-A0A349MEV8-F1
#
_entry.id   AF-A0A349MEV8-F1
#
_cell.length_a   1.000
_cell.length_b   1.000
_cell.length_c   1.000
_cell.angle_alpha   90.00
_cell.angle_beta   90.00
_cell.angle_gamma   90.00
#
_symmetry.space_group_name_H-M   'P 1'
#
loop_
_entity.id
_entity.type
_entity.pdbx_description
1 polymer ?
#
loop_
_entity_poly.entity_id
_entity_poly.type
_entity_poly.pdbx_seq_one_letter_code
_entity_poly.pdbx_strand_id
1 'polypeptide(L)'
;MTQWKKLVLGVLFSVLSVVLVCWLARFSLAPSSDNRKQYPATATIQLRFGHNSPVDSALHVAAQRFADDMARKTNGKVQVTVYPFQELGNDDQMVEMARQGKLDILLTPTAKMSVAIPAMQYADLPFYFPSREALYHMLDGEPGRLLLEKLHTIGLQGIAFWENGFKHFTANRPIHDPDDFKGLKIRTMKSRIIMDHYEAMGATPVLIDFHATRQALADKVVDGEENPLVAIAGMKFYQVQSHLTLSNHGYLGYVLSTSTKVFQNLPPDIRSLLVATGRELVPFERAETQRREQQFLETIRQAGVTIHSLTEVERRQFTQNAAHIVRQFESIIGSDILSKTEESLRFEQPIETSNNDIVVGFDSDLSSIGIRASLSIKQGALLAMEEINRSGGVLGKKLVLISRDNRAMPSSGLKNFQDLASNPQVVAILGGTFSSVSELQSMEAQRLGIPYLVPWAAAASIVEDCPPPNFTFRVSANDRLAGPFLAGSAIKRFDKVALVLENSSWGRGNFDAMGSFLNQVGHPPVQVIWMNRGENDATSILRQVRTSGAQGIILAANTREGAGLIKAMLQDKLNGQTPLPIISHWGIVSGDLWHQVGDVLPGIDLQVLQTFSFANTTNPQTHRVLDLYKEMFYPHERETEKDFLPSPVGIAHTYDLVHLLALAIAKAGNTVRRDVRDALEHLDGYRGLVKHYLHPFTPEHHDALDVGDYFLTRFNQNGHLVAVDR
;
A
#
# COMPACT_ATOMS: atom_id res chain seq x y z
N MET A 1 38.70 7.73 -68.12
CA MET A 1 37.23 7.51 -68.14
C MET A 1 36.60 8.52 -69.09
N THR A 2 35.87 8.04 -70.09
CA THR A 2 35.23 8.83 -71.16
C THR A 2 34.17 9.81 -70.62
N GLN A 3 33.92 10.92 -71.33
CA GLN A 3 32.99 11.99 -70.93
C GLN A 3 31.60 11.48 -70.50
N TRP A 4 31.14 10.36 -71.07
CA TRP A 4 29.90 9.69 -70.67
C TRP A 4 29.89 9.22 -69.20
N LYS A 5 31.03 8.73 -68.68
CA LYS A 5 31.13 8.29 -67.27
C LYS A 5 31.09 9.46 -66.29
N LYS A 6 31.51 10.66 -66.71
CA LYS A 6 31.41 11.89 -65.90
C LYS A 6 29.97 12.43 -65.87
N LEU A 7 29.23 12.32 -66.96
CA LEU A 7 27.80 12.69 -66.99
C LEU A 7 26.95 11.75 -66.13
N VAL A 8 27.19 10.43 -66.23
CA VAL A 8 26.45 9.44 -65.44
C VAL A 8 26.77 9.53 -63.93
N LEU A 9 28.03 9.78 -63.54
CA LEU A 9 28.36 10.05 -62.13
C LEU A 9 27.74 11.36 -61.64
N GLY A 10 27.72 12.41 -62.47
CA GLY A 10 27.10 13.69 -62.13
C GLY A 10 25.60 13.56 -61.87
N VAL A 11 24.89 12.84 -62.74
CA VAL A 11 23.44 12.60 -62.60
C VAL A 11 23.14 11.72 -61.38
N LEU A 12 23.93 10.67 -61.13
CA LEU A 12 23.79 9.83 -59.93
C LEU A 12 24.07 10.59 -58.63
N PHE A 13 25.02 11.54 -58.61
CA PHE A 13 25.29 12.38 -57.45
C PHE A 13 24.18 13.41 -57.19
N SER A 14 23.58 13.97 -58.25
CA SER A 14 22.41 14.85 -58.14
C SER A 14 21.14 14.12 -57.71
N VAL A 15 20.93 12.87 -58.15
CA VAL A 15 19.78 12.06 -57.71
C VAL A 15 19.96 11.57 -56.27
N LEU A 16 21.17 11.18 -55.85
CA LEU A 16 21.43 10.83 -54.45
C LEU A 16 21.31 12.05 -53.51
N SER A 17 21.73 13.24 -53.94
CA SER A 17 21.60 14.45 -53.12
C SER A 17 20.16 14.93 -53.01
N VAL A 18 19.33 14.79 -54.05
CA VAL A 18 17.89 15.08 -53.97
C VAL A 18 17.15 14.06 -53.12
N VAL A 19 17.49 12.76 -53.20
CA VAL A 19 16.90 11.73 -52.32
C VAL A 19 17.33 11.92 -50.86
N LEU A 20 18.59 12.30 -50.59
CA LEU A 20 19.08 12.60 -49.24
C LEU A 20 18.43 13.87 -48.66
N VAL A 21 18.23 14.91 -49.49
CA VAL A 21 17.53 16.14 -49.08
C VAL A 21 16.04 15.89 -48.86
N CYS A 22 15.38 15.02 -49.66
CA CYS A 22 14.00 14.62 -49.42
C CYS A 22 13.84 13.66 -48.22
N TRP A 23 14.85 12.85 -47.90
CA TRP A 23 14.87 11.98 -46.72
C TRP A 23 15.13 12.78 -45.43
N LEU A 24 16.01 13.80 -45.48
CA LEU A 24 16.24 14.74 -44.39
C LEU A 24 15.07 15.74 -44.20
N ALA A 25 14.39 16.15 -45.28
CA ALA A 25 13.21 17.01 -45.20
C ALA A 25 11.96 16.29 -44.64
N ARG A 26 11.90 14.95 -44.70
CA ARG A 26 10.84 14.16 -44.03
C ARG A 26 11.03 14.00 -42.52
N PHE A 27 12.20 14.34 -41.98
CA PHE A 27 12.49 14.32 -40.54
C PHE A 27 12.43 15.69 -39.86
N SER A 28 12.01 16.76 -40.55
CA SER A 28 12.04 18.13 -40.00
C SER A 28 10.75 18.94 -40.15
N LEU A 29 9.60 18.28 -40.23
CA LEU A 29 8.29 18.96 -40.11
C LEU A 29 7.30 18.11 -39.30
N ALA A 30 7.64 17.83 -38.04
CA ALA A 30 6.62 17.88 -36.99
C ALA A 30 6.59 19.34 -36.50
N PRO A 31 5.43 20.00 -36.38
CA PRO A 31 5.38 21.33 -35.79
C PRO A 31 5.73 21.19 -34.31
N SER A 32 7.02 21.38 -33.98
CA SER A 32 7.47 21.59 -32.62
C SER A 32 7.09 23.01 -32.21
N SER A 33 5.81 23.23 -31.90
CA SER A 33 5.47 24.24 -30.91
C SER A 33 5.73 23.66 -29.52
N ASP A 34 6.98 23.24 -29.27
CA ASP A 34 7.44 22.91 -27.93
C ASP A 34 7.79 24.24 -27.26
N ASN A 35 6.74 24.96 -26.84
CA ASN A 35 6.82 26.15 -25.99
C ASN A 35 7.25 25.76 -24.56
N ARG A 36 8.21 24.83 -24.41
CA ARG A 36 8.80 24.52 -23.12
C ARG A 36 9.82 25.60 -22.81
N LYS A 37 9.65 26.26 -21.66
CA LYS A 37 10.70 27.13 -21.13
C LYS A 37 11.96 26.30 -20.94
N GLN A 38 12.97 26.50 -21.78
CA GLN A 38 14.32 26.00 -21.51
C GLN A 38 14.86 26.79 -20.32
N TYR A 39 15.05 26.11 -19.18
CA TYR A 39 15.77 26.68 -18.04
C TYR A 39 17.28 26.62 -18.34
N PRO A 40 18.00 27.75 -18.38
CA PRO A 40 19.46 27.74 -18.40
C PRO A 40 19.99 26.94 -17.21
N ALA A 41 21.11 26.23 -17.39
CA ALA A 41 21.71 25.38 -16.34
C ALA A 41 22.06 26.13 -15.03
N THR A 42 22.00 27.47 -15.04
CA THR A 42 22.33 28.37 -13.92
C THR A 42 21.13 29.17 -13.36
N ALA A 43 19.92 29.00 -13.89
CA ALA A 43 18.75 29.79 -13.44
C ALA A 43 18.05 29.15 -12.24
N THR A 44 17.80 29.94 -11.18
CA THR A 44 16.97 29.54 -10.04
C THR A 44 15.51 29.37 -10.49
N ILE A 45 14.92 28.22 -10.21
CA ILE A 45 13.52 27.91 -10.46
C ILE A 45 12.69 28.47 -9.31
N GLN A 46 11.78 29.40 -9.61
CA GLN A 46 10.87 30.00 -8.64
C GLN A 46 9.50 29.36 -8.77
N LEU A 47 9.00 28.76 -7.68
CA LEU A 47 7.67 28.15 -7.61
C LEU A 47 6.82 28.89 -6.58
N ARG A 48 5.52 29.04 -6.87
CA ARG A 48 4.54 29.63 -5.96
C ARG A 48 3.62 28.55 -5.43
N PHE A 49 3.45 28.52 -4.11
CA PHE A 49 2.63 27.56 -3.40
C PHE A 49 1.47 28.28 -2.71
N GLY A 50 0.26 28.16 -3.26
CA GLY A 50 -0.96 28.76 -2.68
C GLY A 50 -1.75 27.79 -1.79
N HIS A 51 -2.27 28.27 -0.66
CA HIS A 51 -3.24 27.55 0.18
C HIS A 51 -4.15 28.50 0.96
N ASN A 52 -5.28 28.00 1.47
CA ASN A 52 -6.26 28.81 2.19
C ASN A 52 -6.09 28.82 3.72
N SER A 53 -5.25 27.94 4.26
CA SER A 53 -5.15 27.71 5.70
C SER A 53 -4.48 28.87 6.45
N PRO A 54 -4.85 29.10 7.73
CA PRO A 54 -4.18 30.06 8.63
C PRO A 54 -2.68 29.79 8.79
N VAL A 55 -1.90 30.84 9.07
CA VAL A 55 -0.43 30.75 9.24
C VAL A 55 0.01 29.95 10.48
N ASP A 56 -0.87 29.77 11.45
CA ASP A 56 -0.65 28.95 12.65
C ASP A 56 -1.13 27.50 12.48
N SER A 57 -1.58 27.11 11.28
CA SER A 57 -1.97 25.73 10.99
C SER A 57 -0.75 24.83 10.76
N ALA A 58 -0.89 23.54 11.06
CA ALA A 58 0.11 22.53 10.71
C ALA A 58 0.34 22.44 9.18
N LEU A 59 -0.72 22.61 8.38
CA LEU A 59 -0.65 22.69 6.92
C LEU A 59 0.29 23.81 6.45
N HIS A 60 0.21 25.00 7.03
CA HIS A 60 1.12 26.10 6.70
C HIS A 60 2.56 25.80 7.10
N VAL A 61 2.77 25.27 8.31
CA VAL A 61 4.10 24.87 8.79
C VAL A 61 4.71 23.81 7.88
N ALA A 62 3.92 22.82 7.44
CA ALA A 62 4.35 21.82 6.48
C ALA A 62 4.65 22.41 5.09
N ALA A 63 3.86 23.40 4.62
CA ALA A 63 4.12 24.10 3.37
C ALA A 63 5.41 24.93 3.43
N GLN A 64 5.69 25.58 4.55
CA GLN A 64 6.94 26.31 4.76
C GLN A 64 8.14 25.36 4.81
N ARG A 65 8.00 24.25 5.54
CA ARG A 65 9.03 23.20 5.57
C ARG A 65 9.27 22.57 4.20
N PHE A 66 8.21 22.38 3.40
CA PHE A 66 8.34 21.94 2.02
C PHE A 66 9.21 22.91 1.20
N ALA A 67 8.99 24.22 1.36
CA ALA A 67 9.81 25.23 0.71
C ALA A 67 11.29 25.14 1.10
N ASP A 68 11.56 25.04 2.41
CA ASP A 68 12.91 24.93 2.95
C ASP A 68 13.61 23.65 2.49
N ASP A 69 12.91 22.51 2.49
CA ASP A 69 13.44 21.22 2.05
C ASP A 69 13.71 21.22 0.54
N MET A 70 12.87 21.85 -0.28
CA MET A 70 13.14 22.02 -1.70
C MET A 70 14.38 22.87 -1.95
N ALA A 71 14.55 23.99 -1.23
CA ALA A 71 15.74 24.82 -1.33
C ALA A 71 16.99 24.05 -0.91
N ARG A 72 16.95 23.35 0.23
CA ARG A 72 18.07 22.56 0.75
C ARG A 72 18.44 21.39 -0.16
N LYS A 73 17.49 20.55 -0.55
CA LYS A 73 17.74 19.34 -1.38
C LYS A 73 18.21 19.69 -2.79
N THR A 74 17.92 20.90 -3.26
CA THR A 74 18.33 21.37 -4.59
C THR A 74 19.51 22.34 -4.55
N ASN A 75 20.16 22.52 -3.39
CA ASN A 75 21.25 23.48 -3.19
C ASN A 75 20.91 24.90 -3.69
N GLY A 76 19.67 25.35 -3.41
CA GLY A 76 19.16 26.67 -3.77
C GLY A 76 18.69 26.79 -5.23
N LYS A 77 18.75 25.73 -6.03
CA LYS A 77 18.29 25.73 -7.43
C LYS A 77 16.77 25.89 -7.55
N VAL A 78 16.00 25.42 -6.56
CA VAL A 78 14.55 25.64 -6.47
C VAL A 78 14.25 26.47 -5.25
N GLN A 79 13.47 27.52 -5.42
CA GLN A 79 12.93 28.36 -4.36
C GLN A 79 11.42 28.34 -4.44
N VAL A 80 10.75 28.11 -3.30
CA VAL A 80 9.29 28.06 -3.21
C VAL A 80 8.81 29.21 -2.34
N THR A 81 7.94 30.06 -2.88
CA THR A 81 7.27 31.11 -2.10
C THR A 81 5.88 30.62 -1.72
N VAL A 82 5.58 30.58 -0.42
CA VAL A 82 4.29 30.14 0.12
C VAL A 82 3.37 31.34 0.30
N TYR A 83 2.14 31.22 -0.20
CA TYR A 83 1.07 32.22 -0.14
C TYR A 83 -0.11 31.63 0.64
N PRO A 84 -0.17 31.86 1.97
CA PRO A 84 -1.21 31.32 2.83
C PRO A 84 -2.53 32.09 2.70
N PHE A 85 -3.54 31.69 3.49
CA PHE A 85 -4.73 32.51 3.78
C PHE A 85 -5.44 33.12 2.55
N GLN A 86 -5.48 32.37 1.43
CA GLN A 86 -6.09 32.82 0.17
C GLN A 86 -5.46 34.11 -0.42
N GLU A 87 -4.19 34.40 -0.15
CA GLU A 87 -3.48 35.56 -0.71
C GLU A 87 -3.50 35.63 -2.24
N LEU A 88 -3.55 34.48 -2.92
CA LEU A 88 -3.62 34.39 -4.38
C LEU A 88 -5.05 34.25 -4.92
N GLY A 89 -6.07 34.34 -4.06
CA GLY A 89 -7.47 34.12 -4.38
C GLY A 89 -8.07 32.92 -3.64
N ASN A 90 -9.37 32.73 -3.82
CA ASN A 90 -10.06 31.59 -3.23
C ASN A 90 -9.65 30.25 -3.89
N ASP A 91 -10.08 29.14 -3.31
CA ASP A 91 -9.64 27.80 -3.76
C ASP A 91 -10.01 27.51 -5.22
N ASP A 92 -11.21 27.89 -5.67
CA ASP A 92 -11.64 27.72 -7.07
C ASP A 92 -10.73 28.54 -8.02
N GLN A 93 -10.41 29.77 -7.65
CA GLN A 93 -9.49 30.63 -8.41
C GLN A 93 -8.07 30.08 -8.47
N MET A 94 -7.54 29.59 -7.34
CA MET A 94 -6.20 28.98 -7.27
C MET A 94 -6.11 27.70 -8.11
N VAL A 95 -7.15 26.85 -8.10
CA VAL A 95 -7.24 25.69 -8.98
C VAL A 95 -7.19 26.13 -10.45
N GLU A 96 -8.01 27.10 -10.86
CA GLU A 96 -7.99 27.61 -12.25
C GLU A 96 -6.65 28.24 -12.64
N MET A 97 -6.01 28.98 -11.71
CA MET A 97 -4.65 29.48 -11.93
C MET A 97 -3.67 28.34 -12.17
N ALA A 98 -3.73 27.26 -11.39
CA ALA A 98 -2.85 26.11 -11.56
C ALA A 98 -3.11 25.37 -12.89
N ARG A 99 -4.37 25.18 -13.29
CA ARG A 99 -4.73 24.60 -14.60
C ARG A 99 -4.18 25.42 -15.78
N GLN A 100 -4.07 26.73 -15.60
CA GLN A 100 -3.48 27.65 -16.57
C GLN A 100 -1.94 27.72 -16.50
N GLY A 101 -1.30 27.07 -15.52
CA GLY A 101 0.14 27.20 -15.25
C GLY A 101 0.53 28.55 -14.63
N LYS A 102 -0.45 29.27 -14.09
CA LYS A 102 -0.29 30.54 -13.37
C LYS A 102 -0.19 30.37 -11.85
N LEU A 103 -0.23 29.15 -11.33
CA LEU A 103 0.14 28.77 -9.97
C LEU A 103 0.83 27.40 -10.04
N ASP A 104 1.89 27.21 -9.27
CA ASP A 104 2.81 26.07 -9.45
C ASP A 104 2.44 24.90 -8.55
N ILE A 105 2.21 25.17 -7.26
CA ILE A 105 1.85 24.20 -6.23
C ILE A 105 0.60 24.70 -5.50
N LEU A 106 -0.28 23.79 -5.14
CA LEU A 106 -1.51 24.08 -4.44
C LEU A 106 -1.77 23.01 -3.37
N LEU A 107 -2.40 23.45 -2.29
CA LEU A 107 -2.92 22.60 -1.25
C LEU A 107 -4.39 22.97 -1.08
N THR A 108 -5.27 22.09 -1.56
CA THR A 108 -6.70 22.38 -1.70
C THR A 108 -7.53 21.39 -0.89
N PRO A 109 -8.57 21.83 -0.16
CA PRO A 109 -9.44 20.91 0.58
C PRO A 109 -10.07 19.87 -0.36
N THR A 110 -10.10 18.60 0.06
CA THR A 110 -10.74 17.50 -0.70
C THR A 110 -12.20 17.83 -1.02
N ALA A 111 -12.92 18.39 -0.05
CA ALA A 111 -14.30 18.86 -0.19
C ALA A 111 -14.47 19.86 -1.34
N LYS A 112 -13.56 20.83 -1.50
CA LYS A 112 -13.64 21.82 -2.58
C LYS A 112 -13.13 21.26 -3.91
N MET A 113 -12.12 20.39 -3.88
CA MET A 113 -11.65 19.67 -5.08
C MET A 113 -12.75 18.79 -5.69
N SER A 114 -13.74 18.36 -4.90
CA SER A 114 -14.88 17.57 -5.37
C SER A 114 -15.69 18.20 -6.51
N VAL A 115 -15.69 19.53 -6.60
CA VAL A 115 -16.37 20.26 -7.68
C VAL A 115 -15.80 19.88 -9.05
N ALA A 116 -14.48 19.68 -9.12
CA ALA A 116 -13.78 19.31 -10.34
C ALA A 116 -13.60 17.78 -10.46
N ILE A 117 -13.35 17.10 -9.34
CA ILE A 117 -13.16 15.66 -9.26
C ILE A 117 -14.15 15.08 -8.23
N PRO A 118 -15.37 14.70 -8.63
CA PRO A 118 -16.42 14.25 -7.69
C PRO A 118 -15.98 13.16 -6.72
N ALA A 119 -15.02 12.33 -7.11
CA ALA A 119 -14.45 11.27 -6.27
C ALA A 119 -13.70 11.78 -5.03
N MET A 120 -13.28 13.05 -5.00
CA MET A 120 -12.61 13.64 -3.82
C MET A 120 -13.53 13.78 -2.60
N GLN A 121 -14.83 13.50 -2.74
CA GLN A 121 -15.78 13.36 -1.63
C GLN A 121 -15.52 12.10 -0.79
N TYR A 122 -14.59 11.23 -1.20
CA TYR A 122 -14.19 10.03 -0.48
C TYR A 122 -13.95 10.25 1.01
N ALA A 123 -13.13 11.23 1.38
CA ALA A 123 -12.79 11.48 2.77
C ALA A 123 -13.92 12.21 3.56
N ASP A 124 -14.91 12.75 2.84
CA ASP A 124 -16.10 13.37 3.41
C ASP A 124 -17.23 12.37 3.66
N LEU A 125 -17.04 11.07 3.39
CA LEU A 125 -18.05 10.04 3.67
C LEU A 125 -18.42 10.03 5.16
N PRO A 126 -19.69 10.36 5.51
CA PRO A 126 -20.09 10.58 6.89
C PRO A 126 -20.04 9.28 7.71
N PHE A 127 -19.27 9.28 8.79
CA PHE A 127 -19.08 8.18 9.74
C PHE A 127 -18.60 6.86 9.11
N TYR A 128 -17.99 6.91 7.93
CA TYR A 128 -17.64 5.73 7.16
C TYR A 128 -16.34 5.06 7.63
N PHE A 129 -15.32 5.84 7.96
CA PHE A 129 -14.04 5.32 8.41
C PHE A 129 -14.05 5.05 9.93
N PRO A 130 -13.57 3.88 10.38
CA PRO A 130 -13.66 3.49 11.79
C PRO A 130 -12.66 4.24 12.68
N SER A 131 -11.56 4.74 12.11
CA SER A 131 -10.57 5.53 12.80
C SER A 131 -9.81 6.46 11.85
N ARG A 132 -9.05 7.37 12.45
CA ARG A 132 -8.13 8.27 11.76
C ARG A 132 -7.01 7.49 11.06
N GLU A 133 -6.47 6.48 11.73
CA GLU A 133 -5.41 5.62 11.21
C GLU A 133 -5.88 4.79 10.01
N ALA A 134 -7.09 4.22 10.09
CA ALA A 134 -7.69 3.49 8.99
C ALA A 134 -7.84 4.39 7.75
N LEU A 135 -8.31 5.61 7.95
CA LEU A 135 -8.45 6.57 6.87
C LEU A 135 -7.09 6.98 6.27
N TYR A 136 -6.06 7.20 7.09
CA TYR A 136 -4.72 7.48 6.58
C TYR A 136 -4.19 6.31 5.73
N HIS A 137 -4.37 5.08 6.19
CA HIS A 137 -3.99 3.89 5.45
C HIS A 137 -4.64 3.88 4.06
N MET A 138 -5.94 4.22 3.99
CA MET A 138 -6.65 4.29 2.73
C MET A 138 -6.12 5.39 1.80
N LEU A 139 -5.88 6.59 2.34
CA LEU A 139 -5.39 7.74 1.58
C LEU A 139 -3.94 7.59 1.12
N ASP A 140 -3.13 6.79 1.83
CA ASP A 140 -1.74 6.52 1.47
C ASP A 140 -1.60 5.26 0.59
N GLY A 141 -2.61 4.39 0.63
CA GLY A 141 -2.69 3.15 -0.13
C GLY A 141 -3.29 3.30 -1.52
N GLU A 142 -3.80 2.18 -2.04
CA GLU A 142 -4.37 2.09 -3.38
C GLU A 142 -5.59 3.01 -3.61
N PRO A 143 -6.58 3.13 -2.68
CA PRO A 143 -7.69 4.06 -2.84
C PRO A 143 -7.21 5.51 -3.04
N GLY A 144 -6.28 5.97 -2.21
CA GLY A 144 -5.68 7.29 -2.31
C GLY A 144 -4.90 7.52 -3.61
N ARG A 145 -4.14 6.53 -4.08
CA ARG A 145 -3.44 6.61 -5.38
C ARG A 145 -4.42 6.83 -6.52
N LEU A 146 -5.50 6.04 -6.58
CA LEU A 146 -6.54 6.17 -7.61
C LEU A 146 -7.21 7.55 -7.58
N LEU A 147 -7.44 8.11 -6.38
CA LEU A 147 -7.94 9.48 -6.23
C LEU A 147 -6.94 10.50 -6.79
N LEU A 148 -5.66 10.40 -6.43
CA LEU A 148 -4.61 11.33 -6.89
C LEU A 148 -4.44 11.29 -8.42
N GLU A 149 -4.59 10.12 -9.05
CA GLU A 149 -4.50 9.96 -10.50
C GLU A 149 -5.60 10.71 -11.25
N LYS A 150 -6.81 10.81 -10.68
CA LYS A 150 -7.92 11.54 -11.30
C LYS A 150 -7.61 13.03 -11.50
N LEU A 151 -6.70 13.62 -10.72
CA LEU A 151 -6.31 15.04 -10.89
C LEU A 151 -5.70 15.33 -12.27
N HIS A 152 -5.13 14.33 -12.95
CA HIS A 152 -4.59 14.51 -14.30
C HIS A 152 -5.66 14.98 -15.30
N THR A 153 -6.92 14.56 -15.11
CA THR A 153 -8.04 14.91 -15.98
C THR A 153 -8.34 16.42 -15.99
N ILE A 154 -7.93 17.12 -14.93
CA ILE A 154 -8.10 18.58 -14.81
C ILE A 154 -6.80 19.35 -14.99
N GLY A 155 -5.70 18.70 -15.37
CA GLY A 155 -4.41 19.35 -15.60
C GLY A 155 -3.58 19.60 -14.34
N LEU A 156 -3.81 18.78 -13.31
CA LEU A 156 -3.05 18.77 -12.07
C LEU A 156 -2.36 17.41 -11.86
N GLN A 157 -1.18 17.41 -11.25
CA GLN A 157 -0.49 16.23 -10.77
C GLN A 157 -0.72 16.10 -9.27
N GLY A 158 -1.46 15.08 -8.84
CA GLY A 158 -1.61 14.75 -7.41
C GLY A 158 -0.29 14.25 -6.82
N ILE A 159 0.04 14.68 -5.59
CA ILE A 159 1.29 14.33 -4.90
C ILE A 159 1.01 13.48 -3.65
N ALA A 160 0.20 14.02 -2.72
CA ALA A 160 -0.11 13.42 -1.43
C ALA A 160 -1.39 14.03 -0.81
N PHE A 161 -1.94 13.36 0.21
CA PHE A 161 -2.98 13.93 1.08
C PHE A 161 -2.39 14.35 2.43
N TRP A 162 -2.62 15.60 2.80
CA TRP A 162 -2.31 16.16 4.11
C TRP A 162 -3.60 16.29 4.95
N GLU A 163 -3.46 16.35 6.26
CA GLU A 163 -4.57 16.46 7.19
C GLU A 163 -4.86 17.90 7.60
N ASN A 164 -6.13 18.27 7.64
CA ASN A 164 -6.55 19.42 8.46
C ASN A 164 -7.15 18.97 9.80
N GLY A 165 -7.91 17.87 9.76
CA GLY A 165 -8.43 17.18 10.94
C GLY A 165 -9.82 16.59 10.68
N PHE A 166 -10.35 15.91 11.69
CA PHE A 166 -11.75 15.50 11.68
C PHE A 166 -12.66 16.69 11.93
N LYS A 167 -13.82 16.69 11.27
CA LYS A 167 -14.83 17.73 11.37
C LYS A 167 -15.73 17.52 12.59
N HIS A 168 -16.09 18.64 13.21
CA HIS A 168 -16.96 18.72 14.37
C HIS A 168 -18.11 19.68 14.11
N PHE A 169 -19.25 19.46 14.75
CA PHE A 169 -20.40 20.34 14.64
C PHE A 169 -20.27 21.51 15.61
N THR A 170 -20.60 22.72 15.16
CA THR A 170 -20.86 23.86 16.05
C THR A 170 -22.24 24.42 15.81
N ALA A 171 -22.89 24.86 16.88
CA ALA A 171 -24.20 25.51 16.86
C ALA A 171 -24.37 26.40 18.09
N ASN A 172 -25.48 27.15 18.13
CA ASN A 172 -25.91 27.89 19.33
C ASN A 172 -26.90 27.10 20.21
N ARG A 173 -26.93 25.77 20.07
CA ARG A 173 -27.68 24.81 20.91
C ARG A 173 -26.96 23.45 20.92
N PRO A 174 -27.26 22.55 21.88
CA PRO A 174 -26.74 21.18 21.88
C PRO A 174 -27.14 20.42 20.60
N ILE A 175 -26.24 19.56 20.12
CA ILE A 175 -26.45 18.65 18.98
C ILE A 175 -26.00 17.25 19.44
N HIS A 176 -26.96 16.43 19.85
CA HIS A 176 -26.73 15.08 20.40
C HIS A 176 -27.33 14.00 19.49
N ASP A 177 -28.39 14.32 18.75
CA ASP A 177 -29.10 13.42 17.83
C ASP A 177 -29.27 14.09 16.44
N PRO A 178 -29.34 13.31 15.34
CA PRO A 178 -29.66 13.86 14.01
C PRO A 178 -30.84 14.84 13.98
N ASP A 179 -31.89 14.59 14.78
CA ASP A 179 -33.08 15.44 14.80
C ASP A 179 -32.83 16.85 15.34
N ASP A 180 -31.74 17.09 16.07
CA ASP A 180 -31.36 18.42 16.57
C ASP A 180 -30.98 19.40 15.44
N PHE A 181 -30.71 18.88 14.24
CA PHE A 181 -30.47 19.67 13.03
C PHE A 181 -31.75 20.19 12.37
N LYS A 182 -32.93 19.67 12.73
CA LYS A 182 -34.20 20.06 12.09
C LYS A 182 -34.43 21.57 12.18
N GLY A 183 -34.62 22.17 11.01
CA GLY A 183 -34.89 23.60 10.86
C GLY A 183 -33.68 24.52 11.05
N LEU A 184 -32.47 24.00 11.30
CA LEU A 184 -31.25 24.82 11.32
C LEU A 184 -30.78 25.15 9.92
N LYS A 185 -30.23 26.35 9.75
CA LYS A 185 -29.41 26.70 8.60
C LYS A 185 -27.96 26.39 8.93
N ILE A 186 -27.36 25.42 8.26
CA ILE A 186 -25.97 25.02 8.52
C ILE A 186 -25.09 25.52 7.38
N ARG A 187 -24.04 26.25 7.71
CA ARG A 187 -23.04 26.60 6.71
C ARG A 187 -22.29 25.35 6.28
N THR A 188 -22.17 25.15 4.96
CA THR A 188 -21.38 24.07 4.37
C THR A 188 -20.34 24.61 3.39
N MET A 189 -19.29 23.81 3.18
CA MET A 189 -18.39 23.99 2.04
C MET A 189 -19.10 23.56 0.74
N LYS A 190 -18.55 23.96 -0.40
CA LYS A 190 -19.02 23.56 -1.73
C LYS A 190 -18.69 22.08 -2.01
N SER A 191 -19.50 21.19 -1.44
CA SER A 191 -19.39 19.73 -1.55
C SER A 191 -20.79 19.13 -1.48
N ARG A 192 -21.15 18.29 -2.45
CA ARG A 192 -22.50 17.74 -2.55
C ARG A 192 -22.80 16.78 -1.41
N ILE A 193 -21.86 15.90 -1.06
CA ILE A 193 -22.04 14.94 0.04
C ILE A 193 -22.29 15.62 1.37
N ILE A 194 -21.65 16.77 1.63
CA ILE A 194 -21.84 17.53 2.87
C ILE A 194 -23.24 18.15 2.88
N MET A 195 -23.69 18.73 1.77
CA MET A 195 -25.05 19.29 1.66
C MET A 195 -26.11 18.21 1.85
N ASP A 196 -26.01 17.10 1.10
CA ASP A 196 -26.94 15.97 1.18
C ASP A 196 -26.96 15.38 2.61
N HIS A 197 -25.82 15.36 3.31
CA HIS A 197 -25.74 14.90 4.71
C HIS A 197 -26.56 15.77 5.68
N TYR A 198 -26.48 17.11 5.58
CA TYR A 198 -27.29 17.99 6.44
C TYR A 198 -28.76 18.00 6.06
N GLU A 199 -29.09 17.90 4.76
CA GLU A 199 -30.48 17.76 4.31
C GLU A 199 -31.13 16.48 4.86
N ALA A 200 -30.38 15.37 4.88
CA ALA A 200 -30.80 14.10 5.47
C ALA A 200 -31.10 14.18 6.99
N MET A 201 -30.52 15.16 7.69
CA MET A 201 -30.80 15.44 9.11
C MET A 201 -31.87 16.54 9.30
N GLY A 202 -32.49 17.01 8.21
CA GLY A 202 -33.55 18.03 8.25
C GLY A 202 -33.05 19.47 8.42
N ALA A 203 -31.76 19.72 8.26
CA ALA A 203 -31.19 21.06 8.17
C ALA A 203 -31.28 21.63 6.74
N THR A 204 -31.13 22.94 6.64
CA THR A 204 -30.94 23.66 5.37
C THR A 204 -29.46 24.00 5.20
N PRO A 205 -28.70 23.32 4.33
CA PRO A 205 -27.32 23.69 4.07
C PRO A 205 -27.25 25.02 3.31
N VAL A 206 -26.32 25.88 3.70
CA VAL A 206 -26.06 27.18 3.07
C VAL A 206 -24.59 27.27 2.66
N LEU A 207 -24.34 27.39 1.36
CA LEU A 207 -22.99 27.53 0.81
C LEU A 207 -22.44 28.91 1.14
N ILE A 208 -21.41 28.96 1.99
CA ILE A 208 -20.70 30.20 2.35
C ILE A 208 -19.20 29.94 2.29
N ASP A 209 -18.45 30.85 1.66
CA ASP A 209 -17.01 30.74 1.61
C ASP A 209 -16.38 30.72 3.01
N PHE A 210 -15.27 30.02 3.15
CA PHE A 210 -14.60 29.79 4.43
C PHE A 210 -14.32 31.11 5.18
N HIS A 211 -13.76 32.12 4.52
CA HIS A 211 -13.41 33.37 5.19
C HIS A 211 -14.63 34.27 5.50
N ALA A 212 -15.78 34.01 4.88
CA ALA A 212 -17.05 34.68 5.20
C ALA A 212 -17.83 33.99 6.33
N THR A 213 -17.44 32.78 6.74
CA THR A 213 -18.21 31.93 7.67
C THR A 213 -18.40 32.58 9.04
N ARG A 214 -17.33 33.16 9.63
CA ARG A 214 -17.41 33.79 10.96
C ARG A 214 -18.45 34.90 10.98
N GLN A 215 -18.45 35.76 9.96
CA GLN A 215 -19.39 36.87 9.86
C GLN A 215 -20.83 36.36 9.67
N ALA A 216 -21.02 35.34 8.84
CA ALA A 216 -22.33 34.73 8.64
C ALA A 216 -22.92 34.10 9.92
N LEU A 217 -22.08 33.49 10.76
CA LEU A 217 -22.47 32.99 12.10
C LEU A 217 -22.81 34.15 13.05
N ALA A 218 -21.98 35.21 13.06
CA ALA A 218 -22.19 36.39 13.91
C ALA A 218 -23.51 37.11 13.58
N ASP A 219 -23.80 37.26 12.29
CA ASP A 219 -25.01 37.89 11.77
C ASP A 219 -26.23 36.96 11.78
N LYS A 220 -26.06 35.70 12.22
CA LYS A 220 -27.11 34.67 12.26
C LYS A 220 -27.75 34.40 10.91
N VAL A 221 -26.97 34.54 9.82
CA VAL A 221 -27.36 34.06 8.48
C VAL A 221 -27.49 32.54 8.49
N VAL A 222 -26.63 31.89 9.28
CA VAL A 222 -26.61 30.46 9.59
C VAL A 222 -26.54 30.25 11.10
N ASP A 223 -27.06 29.12 11.56
CA ASP A 223 -27.15 28.76 12.98
C ASP A 223 -25.96 27.95 13.49
N GLY A 224 -25.23 27.31 12.56
CA GLY A 224 -24.10 26.42 12.85
C GLY A 224 -23.25 26.11 11.63
N GLU A 225 -22.17 25.34 11.84
CA GLU A 225 -21.25 24.89 10.79
C GLU A 225 -20.55 23.57 11.14
N GLU A 226 -19.75 23.05 10.21
CA GLU A 226 -18.77 22.00 10.48
C GLU A 226 -17.35 22.41 10.09
N ASN A 227 -16.39 22.17 10.99
CA ASN A 227 -14.96 22.28 10.68
C ASN A 227 -14.09 21.46 11.64
N PRO A 228 -12.82 21.22 11.27
CA PRO A 228 -11.81 20.78 12.22
C PRO A 228 -11.49 21.84 13.27
N LEU A 229 -10.93 21.40 14.40
CA LEU A 229 -10.63 22.26 15.55
C LEU A 229 -9.71 23.43 15.20
N VAL A 230 -8.74 23.22 14.31
CA VAL A 230 -7.83 24.29 13.83
C VAL A 230 -8.58 25.42 13.14
N ALA A 231 -9.62 25.11 12.37
CA ALA A 231 -10.44 26.13 11.72
C ALA A 231 -11.38 26.82 12.72
N ILE A 232 -12.01 26.06 13.62
CA ILE A 232 -12.87 26.62 14.68
C ILE A 232 -12.08 27.60 15.56
N ALA A 233 -10.85 27.24 15.94
CA ALA A 233 -9.96 28.07 16.75
C ALA A 233 -9.38 29.24 15.94
N GLY A 234 -8.76 28.97 14.79
CA GLY A 234 -8.06 29.97 13.98
C GLY A 234 -8.99 31.07 13.44
N MET A 235 -10.21 30.70 13.03
CA MET A 235 -11.23 31.64 12.59
C MET A 235 -12.10 32.19 13.73
N LYS A 236 -11.84 31.77 14.98
CA LYS A 236 -12.57 32.21 16.17
C LYS A 236 -14.08 31.98 16.09
N PHE A 237 -14.51 30.86 15.51
CA PHE A 237 -15.93 30.49 15.45
C PHE A 237 -16.51 30.28 16.87
N TYR A 238 -15.68 29.80 17.80
CA TYR A 238 -16.03 29.64 19.22
C TYR A 238 -16.49 30.93 19.92
N GLN A 239 -16.23 32.12 19.35
CA GLN A 239 -16.74 33.39 19.91
C GLN A 239 -18.19 33.69 19.53
N VAL A 240 -18.72 33.00 18.53
CA VAL A 240 -20.06 33.22 17.96
C VAL A 240 -20.88 31.93 17.91
N GLN A 241 -20.39 30.85 18.52
CA GLN A 241 -21.02 29.54 18.63
C GLN A 241 -20.88 29.05 20.08
N SER A 242 -22.01 28.77 20.74
CA SER A 242 -22.01 28.41 22.16
C SER A 242 -21.77 26.92 22.44
N HIS A 243 -21.94 26.04 21.46
CA HIS A 243 -21.78 24.59 21.60
C HIS A 243 -20.87 24.01 20.51
N LEU A 244 -20.06 23.02 20.91
CA LEU A 244 -19.22 22.20 20.03
C LEU A 244 -19.50 20.72 20.32
N THR A 245 -19.93 19.96 19.31
CA THR A 245 -20.04 18.50 19.41
C THR A 245 -18.86 17.84 18.70
N LEU A 246 -18.04 17.11 19.46
CA LEU A 246 -16.92 16.32 18.96
C LEU A 246 -17.40 15.06 18.22
N SER A 247 -17.93 15.28 17.02
CA SER A 247 -18.57 14.23 16.24
C SER A 247 -17.61 13.33 15.48
N ASN A 248 -16.45 13.84 15.02
CA ASN A 248 -15.57 13.14 14.08
C ASN A 248 -16.36 12.51 12.92
N HIS A 249 -17.32 13.25 12.37
CA HIS A 249 -18.31 12.70 11.44
C HIS A 249 -17.75 12.61 10.02
N GLY A 250 -16.73 13.38 9.68
CA GLY A 250 -16.07 13.35 8.37
C GLY A 250 -14.67 13.93 8.49
N TYR A 251 -13.82 13.68 7.49
CA TYR A 251 -12.44 14.11 7.51
C TYR A 251 -12.18 15.20 6.49
N LEU A 252 -11.54 16.28 6.92
CA LEU A 252 -11.09 17.32 6.01
C LEU A 252 -9.63 17.10 5.64
N GLY A 253 -9.43 16.44 4.50
CA GLY A 253 -8.12 16.29 3.87
C GLY A 253 -7.79 17.48 2.98
N TYR A 254 -6.50 17.65 2.70
CA TYR A 254 -6.01 18.56 1.67
C TYR A 254 -5.19 17.79 0.65
N VAL A 255 -5.46 18.04 -0.62
CA VAL A 255 -4.72 17.45 -1.73
C VAL A 255 -3.55 18.36 -2.07
N LEU A 256 -2.33 17.90 -1.80
CA LEU A 256 -1.13 18.52 -2.32
C LEU A 256 -1.00 18.15 -3.81
N SER A 257 -0.97 19.16 -4.67
CA SER A 257 -0.82 18.95 -6.11
C SER A 257 -0.03 20.06 -6.78
N THR A 258 0.41 19.81 -8.01
CA THR A 258 1.14 20.78 -8.85
C THR A 258 0.51 20.88 -10.23
N SER A 259 0.60 22.05 -10.86
CA SER A 259 0.15 22.22 -12.24
C SER A 259 0.87 21.25 -13.17
N THR A 260 0.15 20.46 -13.96
CA THR A 260 0.79 19.54 -14.93
C THR A 260 1.64 20.29 -15.93
N LYS A 261 1.21 21.49 -16.36
CA LYS A 261 1.98 22.35 -17.29
C LYS A 261 3.31 22.80 -16.70
N VAL A 262 3.31 23.21 -15.44
CA VAL A 262 4.55 23.61 -14.75
C VAL A 262 5.41 22.38 -14.53
N PHE A 263 4.83 21.31 -13.99
CA PHE A 263 5.51 20.06 -13.67
C PHE A 263 6.24 19.47 -14.87
N GLN A 264 5.59 19.35 -16.03
CA GLN A 264 6.21 18.81 -17.25
C GLN A 264 7.40 19.64 -17.76
N ASN A 265 7.42 20.94 -17.46
CA ASN A 265 8.52 21.84 -17.82
C ASN A 265 9.68 21.80 -16.81
N LEU A 266 9.50 21.21 -15.63
CA LEU A 266 10.58 21.05 -14.66
C LEU A 266 11.57 19.97 -15.11
N PRO A 267 12.88 20.15 -14.83
CA PRO A 267 13.88 19.11 -15.00
C PRO A 267 13.49 17.80 -14.29
N PRO A 268 13.80 16.60 -14.84
CA PRO A 268 13.37 15.33 -14.26
C PRO A 268 13.79 15.10 -12.80
N ASP A 269 14.99 15.54 -12.42
CA ASP A 269 15.51 15.53 -11.04
C ASP A 269 14.63 16.36 -10.11
N ILE A 270 14.24 17.56 -10.55
CA ILE A 270 13.39 18.47 -9.79
C ILE A 270 11.96 17.95 -9.68
N ARG A 271 11.41 17.33 -10.73
CA ARG A 271 10.09 16.68 -10.68
C ARG A 271 10.06 15.59 -9.61
N SER A 272 11.05 14.71 -9.61
CA SER A 272 11.16 13.62 -8.64
C SER A 272 11.31 14.16 -7.21
N LEU A 273 12.16 15.17 -7.00
CA LEU A 273 12.34 15.80 -5.69
C LEU A 273 11.09 16.51 -5.18
N LEU A 274 10.33 17.17 -6.05
CA LEU A 274 9.08 17.85 -5.70
C LEU A 274 8.05 16.84 -5.17
N VAL A 275 7.86 15.72 -5.90
CA VAL A 275 6.93 14.66 -5.48
C VAL A 275 7.41 13.97 -4.21
N ALA A 276 8.69 13.62 -4.13
CA ALA A 276 9.27 12.95 -2.96
C ALA A 276 9.13 13.82 -1.70
N THR A 277 9.49 15.10 -1.78
CA THR A 277 9.42 16.02 -0.63
C THR A 277 7.99 16.22 -0.14
N GLY A 278 7.01 16.31 -1.04
CA GLY A 278 5.60 16.41 -0.65
C GLY A 278 5.08 15.18 0.10
N ARG A 279 5.55 13.98 -0.28
CA ARG A 279 5.18 12.71 0.36
C ARG A 279 5.92 12.47 1.68
N GLU A 280 7.20 12.80 1.75
CA GLU A 280 8.03 12.67 2.96
C GLU A 280 7.50 13.50 4.14
N LEU A 281 6.79 14.61 3.87
CA LEU A 281 6.25 15.49 4.90
C LEU A 281 4.90 15.02 5.48
N VAL A 282 4.22 14.05 4.87
CA VAL A 282 2.91 13.56 5.33
C VAL A 282 2.92 13.14 6.80
N PRO A 283 3.88 12.32 7.28
CA PRO A 283 3.88 11.90 8.69
C PRO A 283 4.14 13.05 9.66
N PHE A 284 4.99 14.00 9.27
CA PHE A 284 5.28 15.19 10.07
C PHE A 284 4.06 16.10 10.18
N GLU A 285 3.42 16.38 9.05
CA GLU A 285 2.24 17.24 8.98
C GLU A 285 1.11 16.67 9.85
N ARG A 286 0.75 15.39 9.67
CA ARG A 286 -0.31 14.74 10.47
C ARG A 286 0.00 14.72 11.96
N ALA A 287 1.24 14.41 12.34
CA ALA A 287 1.65 14.44 13.74
C ALA A 287 1.53 15.85 14.35
N GLU A 288 1.90 16.87 13.57
CA GLU A 288 1.79 18.27 13.99
C GLU A 288 0.34 18.74 14.09
N THR A 289 -0.53 18.29 13.18
CA THR A 289 -1.98 18.52 13.25
C THR A 289 -2.56 17.97 14.54
N GLN A 290 -2.33 16.68 14.84
CA GLN A 290 -2.83 16.05 16.06
C GLN A 290 -2.28 16.69 17.35
N ARG A 291 -1.00 17.06 17.35
CA ARG A 291 -0.37 17.75 18.48
C ARG A 291 -1.07 19.08 18.79
N ARG A 292 -1.49 19.83 17.77
CA ARG A 292 -2.13 21.14 17.91
C ARG A 292 -3.61 21.05 18.29
N GLU A 293 -4.34 19.99 17.90
CA GLU A 293 -5.76 19.81 18.23
C GLU A 293 -6.06 19.94 19.73
N GLN A 294 -5.18 19.41 20.59
CA GLN A 294 -5.35 19.50 22.05
C GLN A 294 -5.33 20.95 22.55
N GLN A 295 -4.44 21.78 21.97
CA GLN A 295 -4.36 23.20 22.30
C GLN A 295 -5.60 23.97 21.82
N PHE A 296 -6.14 23.61 20.66
CA PHE A 296 -7.36 24.22 20.13
C PHE A 296 -8.58 23.89 20.99
N LEU A 297 -8.73 22.65 21.44
CA LEU A 297 -9.81 22.26 22.38
C LEU A 297 -9.75 23.07 23.67
N GLU A 298 -8.56 23.25 24.23
CA GLU A 298 -8.40 24.03 25.45
C GLU A 298 -8.73 25.51 25.23
N THR A 299 -8.32 26.08 24.10
CA THR A 299 -8.69 27.46 23.71
C THR A 299 -10.21 27.62 23.62
N ILE A 300 -10.90 26.66 22.98
CA ILE A 300 -12.35 26.67 22.81
C ILE A 300 -13.06 26.53 24.17
N ARG A 301 -12.57 25.63 25.03
CA ARG A 301 -13.10 25.43 26.39
C ARG A 301 -12.98 26.69 27.25
N GLN A 302 -11.83 27.36 27.22
CA GLN A 302 -11.57 28.59 27.97
C GLN A 302 -12.45 29.77 27.51
N ALA A 303 -12.91 29.75 26.26
CA ALA A 303 -13.86 30.73 25.76
C ALA A 303 -15.31 30.52 26.24
N GLY A 304 -15.56 29.47 27.03
CA GLY A 304 -16.88 29.18 27.62
C GLY A 304 -17.81 28.36 26.73
N VAL A 305 -17.30 27.77 25.64
CA VAL A 305 -18.09 26.88 24.77
C VAL A 305 -18.36 25.56 25.47
N THR A 306 -19.62 25.09 25.42
CA THR A 306 -19.98 23.75 25.90
C THR A 306 -19.51 22.71 24.90
N ILE A 307 -18.56 21.86 25.31
CA ILE A 307 -18.00 20.79 24.49
C ILE A 307 -18.67 19.46 24.87
N HIS A 308 -19.35 18.83 23.92
CA HIS A 308 -19.95 17.49 24.05
C HIS A 308 -19.18 16.47 23.20
N SER A 309 -18.94 15.28 23.73
CA SER A 309 -18.42 14.15 22.95
C SER A 309 -19.54 13.17 22.71
N LEU A 310 -19.76 12.78 21.45
CA LEU A 310 -20.80 11.79 21.14
C LEU A 310 -20.53 10.49 21.91
N THR A 311 -21.55 10.01 22.61
CA THR A 311 -21.60 8.64 23.13
C THR A 311 -21.68 7.65 21.97
N GLU A 312 -21.42 6.37 22.23
CA GLU A 312 -21.57 5.33 21.20
C GLU A 312 -23.00 5.22 20.66
N VAL A 313 -24.00 5.45 21.53
CA VAL A 313 -25.41 5.42 21.14
C VAL A 313 -25.71 6.56 20.17
N GLU A 314 -25.34 7.78 20.53
CA GLU A 314 -25.51 8.97 19.69
C GLU A 314 -24.76 8.80 18.36
N ARG A 315 -23.50 8.35 18.39
CA ARG A 315 -22.73 8.07 17.18
C ARG A 315 -23.44 7.07 16.27
N ARG A 316 -23.99 5.98 16.82
CA ARG A 316 -24.75 4.97 16.04
C ARG A 316 -25.98 5.58 15.37
N GLN A 317 -26.70 6.47 16.04
CA GLN A 317 -27.87 7.15 15.46
C GLN A 317 -27.46 8.02 14.26
N PHE A 318 -26.36 8.77 14.37
CA PHE A 318 -25.81 9.52 13.25
C PHE A 318 -25.34 8.63 12.10
N THR A 319 -24.61 7.54 12.39
CA THR A 319 -24.16 6.58 11.37
C THR A 319 -25.34 5.95 10.62
N GLN A 320 -26.42 5.58 11.33
CA GLN A 320 -27.63 5.01 10.72
C GLN A 320 -28.34 6.01 9.81
N ASN A 321 -28.49 7.27 10.24
CA ASN A 321 -29.03 8.33 9.41
C ASN A 321 -28.18 8.52 8.14
N ALA A 322 -26.86 8.53 8.27
CA ALA A 322 -25.91 8.76 7.18
C ALA A 322 -25.74 7.59 6.18
N ALA A 323 -26.18 6.37 6.53
CA ALA A 323 -25.90 5.16 5.75
C ALA A 323 -26.41 5.22 4.30
N HIS A 324 -27.51 5.92 4.03
CA HIS A 324 -28.03 6.08 2.67
C HIS A 324 -27.20 7.04 1.80
N ILE A 325 -26.56 8.04 2.42
CA ILE A 325 -25.65 8.96 1.75
C ILE A 325 -24.42 8.21 1.24
N VAL A 326 -23.82 7.36 2.07
CA VAL A 326 -22.66 6.53 1.66
C VAL A 326 -22.97 5.71 0.40
N ARG A 327 -24.13 5.03 0.38
CA ARG A 327 -24.58 4.27 -0.80
C ARG A 327 -24.83 5.13 -2.03
N GLN A 328 -25.44 6.30 -1.85
CA GLN A 328 -25.72 7.22 -2.96
C GLN A 328 -24.42 7.69 -3.64
N PHE A 329 -23.36 7.93 -2.87
CA PHE A 329 -22.09 8.44 -3.36
C PHE A 329 -21.14 7.34 -3.87
N GLU A 330 -21.52 6.07 -3.76
CA GLU A 330 -20.68 4.95 -4.20
C GLU A 330 -20.28 5.06 -5.69
N SER A 331 -21.26 5.30 -6.55
CA SER A 331 -21.03 5.49 -7.99
C SER A 331 -20.31 6.80 -8.34
N ILE A 332 -20.39 7.80 -7.45
CA ILE A 332 -19.76 9.12 -7.64
C ILE A 332 -18.27 9.06 -7.28
N ILE A 333 -17.95 8.31 -6.23
CA ILE A 333 -16.59 8.08 -5.76
C ILE A 333 -15.87 7.08 -6.69
N GLY A 334 -16.56 6.02 -7.05
CA GLY A 334 -16.01 4.91 -7.82
C GLY A 334 -16.10 3.62 -7.00
N SER A 335 -16.79 2.63 -7.56
CA SER A 335 -16.93 1.30 -6.94
C SER A 335 -15.59 0.60 -6.81
N ASP A 336 -14.64 0.88 -7.71
CA ASP A 336 -13.25 0.43 -7.64
C ASP A 336 -12.54 0.95 -6.38
N ILE A 337 -12.66 2.26 -6.10
CA ILE A 337 -12.04 2.90 -4.94
C ILE A 337 -12.67 2.40 -3.64
N LEU A 338 -14.00 2.28 -3.61
CA LEU A 338 -14.71 1.80 -2.43
C LEU A 338 -14.56 0.31 -2.22
N SER A 339 -14.51 -0.51 -3.28
CA SER A 339 -14.16 -1.94 -3.18
C SER A 339 -12.80 -2.11 -2.49
N LYS A 340 -11.76 -1.38 -2.93
CA LYS A 340 -10.44 -1.41 -2.28
C LYS A 340 -10.42 -0.88 -0.85
N THR A 341 -11.32 0.06 -0.57
CA THR A 341 -11.51 0.58 0.79
C THR A 341 -12.14 -0.46 1.69
N GLU A 342 -13.25 -1.09 1.27
CA GLU A 342 -13.93 -2.15 1.99
C GLU A 342 -13.04 -3.39 2.16
N GLU A 343 -12.29 -3.75 1.12
CA GLU A 343 -11.26 -4.81 1.17
C GLU A 343 -10.34 -4.53 2.37
N SER A 344 -9.78 -3.32 2.43
CA SER A 344 -8.85 -2.92 3.49
C SER A 344 -9.51 -2.77 4.88
N LEU A 345 -10.70 -2.16 4.96
CA LEU A 345 -11.43 -1.96 6.22
C LEU A 345 -11.89 -3.29 6.84
N ARG A 346 -12.33 -4.25 6.02
CA ARG A 346 -12.63 -5.62 6.49
C ARG A 346 -11.42 -6.28 7.15
N PHE A 347 -10.21 -5.85 6.80
CA PHE A 347 -8.98 -6.36 7.41
C PHE A 347 -8.55 -5.61 8.68
N GLU A 348 -9.14 -4.45 9.00
CA GLU A 348 -8.80 -3.67 10.21
C GLU A 348 -9.87 -3.74 11.31
N GLN A 349 -11.09 -4.18 11.02
CA GLN A 349 -12.17 -4.28 11.99
C GLN A 349 -11.77 -5.21 13.16
N PRO A 350 -11.91 -4.78 14.43
CA PRO A 350 -11.79 -5.69 15.57
C PRO A 350 -12.92 -6.72 15.48
N ILE A 351 -12.56 -8.00 15.36
CA ILE A 351 -13.54 -9.08 15.47
C ILE A 351 -14.00 -9.11 16.93
N GLU A 352 -15.27 -8.79 17.18
CA GLU A 352 -15.88 -9.04 18.48
C GLU A 352 -15.84 -10.54 18.75
N THR A 353 -14.97 -10.96 19.66
CA THR A 353 -14.86 -12.36 20.06
C THR A 353 -15.89 -12.66 21.14
N SER A 354 -16.64 -13.74 20.94
CA SER A 354 -17.45 -14.34 21.99
C SER A 354 -16.56 -15.17 22.92
N ASN A 355 -16.98 -15.35 24.17
CA ASN A 355 -16.36 -16.30 25.10
C ASN A 355 -16.41 -17.75 24.57
N ASN A 356 -17.24 -18.03 23.56
CA ASN A 356 -17.38 -19.35 22.94
C ASN A 356 -16.53 -19.55 21.67
N ASP A 357 -15.72 -18.57 21.25
CA ASP A 357 -14.89 -18.69 20.05
C ASP A 357 -13.51 -19.28 20.34
N ILE A 358 -12.91 -19.91 19.33
CA ILE A 358 -11.49 -20.32 19.30
C ILE A 358 -10.73 -19.25 18.52
N VAL A 359 -9.83 -18.54 19.21
CA VAL A 359 -9.14 -17.39 18.64
C VAL A 359 -7.78 -17.81 18.08
N VAL A 360 -7.49 -17.40 16.85
CA VAL A 360 -6.16 -17.48 16.26
C VAL A 360 -5.62 -16.06 16.10
N GLY A 361 -4.43 -15.80 16.61
CA GLY A 361 -3.74 -14.53 16.41
C GLY A 361 -3.11 -14.49 15.02
N PHE A 362 -2.97 -13.31 14.45
CA PHE A 362 -2.22 -13.08 13.22
C PHE A 362 -1.42 -11.80 13.35
N ASP A 363 -0.10 -11.88 13.21
CA ASP A 363 0.78 -10.74 13.32
C ASP A 363 1.69 -10.63 12.09
N SER A 364 1.46 -9.60 11.30
CA SER A 364 2.09 -9.43 9.99
C SER A 364 2.23 -7.94 9.63
N ASP A 365 2.88 -7.66 8.49
CA ASP A 365 2.97 -6.32 7.94
C ASP A 365 1.69 -5.95 7.18
N LEU A 366 0.79 -5.19 7.81
CA LEU A 366 -0.51 -4.83 7.23
C LEU A 366 -0.55 -3.39 6.71
N SER A 367 0.50 -2.60 6.94
CA SER A 367 0.51 -1.18 6.57
C SER A 367 1.82 -0.66 5.93
N SER A 368 2.82 -1.52 5.72
CA SER A 368 4.13 -1.11 5.18
C SER A 368 4.46 -1.73 3.81
N ILE A 369 5.51 -2.53 3.71
CA ILE A 369 6.16 -2.90 2.43
C ILE A 369 5.79 -4.30 1.92
N GLY A 370 5.30 -5.19 2.78
CA GLY A 370 4.90 -6.57 2.48
C GLY A 370 3.39 -6.79 2.43
N ILE A 371 2.60 -5.72 2.29
CA ILE A 371 1.13 -5.74 2.46
C ILE A 371 0.46 -6.81 1.62
N ARG A 372 0.79 -6.94 0.32
CA ARG A 372 0.08 -7.89 -0.57
C ARG A 372 0.22 -9.34 -0.10
N ALA A 373 1.43 -9.81 0.19
CA ALA A 373 1.63 -11.15 0.76
C ALA A 373 0.95 -11.32 2.12
N SER A 374 1.02 -10.31 2.98
CA SER A 374 0.37 -10.33 4.29
C SER A 374 -1.15 -10.41 4.19
N LEU A 375 -1.75 -9.73 3.21
CA LEU A 375 -3.17 -9.85 2.89
C LEU A 375 -3.51 -11.24 2.32
N SER A 376 -2.68 -11.78 1.42
CA SER A 376 -2.88 -13.14 0.89
C SER A 376 -2.82 -14.21 1.98
N ILE A 377 -1.90 -14.07 2.95
CA ILE A 377 -1.84 -14.91 4.15
C ILE A 377 -3.16 -14.80 4.94
N LYS A 378 -3.60 -13.58 5.23
CA LYS A 378 -4.86 -13.33 5.94
C LYS A 378 -6.07 -13.94 5.22
N GLN A 379 -6.14 -13.76 3.90
CA GLN A 379 -7.18 -14.33 3.05
C GLN A 379 -7.19 -15.85 3.13
N GLY A 380 -6.03 -16.50 3.04
CA GLY A 380 -5.90 -17.95 3.23
C GLY A 380 -6.44 -18.44 4.58
N ALA A 381 -6.14 -17.71 5.67
CA ALA A 381 -6.67 -18.02 6.99
C ALA A 381 -8.20 -17.89 7.04
N LEU A 382 -8.74 -16.78 6.55
CA LEU A 382 -10.19 -16.51 6.57
C LEU A 382 -10.98 -17.51 5.72
N LEU A 383 -10.45 -17.92 4.56
CA LEU A 383 -11.05 -18.96 3.73
C LEU A 383 -11.17 -20.30 4.46
N ALA A 384 -10.08 -20.75 5.07
CA ALA A 384 -10.08 -22.00 5.82
C ALA A 384 -11.04 -21.93 7.01
N MET A 385 -11.02 -20.82 7.77
CA MET A 385 -11.94 -20.61 8.89
C MET A 385 -13.40 -20.59 8.44
N GLU A 386 -13.74 -19.95 7.33
CA GLU A 386 -15.10 -19.94 6.81
C GLU A 386 -15.57 -21.34 6.42
N GLU A 387 -14.74 -22.13 5.73
CA GLU A 387 -15.06 -23.52 5.38
C GLU A 387 -15.28 -24.39 6.64
N ILE A 388 -14.41 -24.26 7.63
CA ILE A 388 -14.50 -24.96 8.91
C ILE A 388 -15.75 -24.52 9.69
N ASN A 389 -16.02 -23.22 9.76
CA ASN A 389 -17.16 -22.66 10.50
C ASN A 389 -18.49 -23.03 9.85
N ARG A 390 -18.60 -23.04 8.51
CA ARG A 390 -19.77 -23.56 7.78
C ARG A 390 -20.03 -25.03 8.09
N SER A 391 -19.00 -25.78 8.45
CA SER A 391 -19.08 -27.20 8.83
C SER A 391 -19.36 -27.42 10.32
N GLY A 392 -19.69 -26.36 11.08
CA GLY A 392 -19.99 -26.43 12.52
C GLY A 392 -18.83 -26.04 13.43
N GLY A 393 -17.70 -25.60 12.87
CA GLY A 393 -16.53 -25.19 13.63
C GLY A 393 -15.71 -26.37 14.17
N VAL A 394 -14.85 -26.10 15.16
CA VAL A 394 -14.02 -27.11 15.83
C VAL A 394 -14.48 -27.23 17.26
N LEU A 395 -14.75 -28.46 17.72
CA LEU A 395 -15.36 -28.71 19.04
C LEU A 395 -16.69 -27.95 19.24
N GLY A 396 -17.44 -27.71 18.14
CA GLY A 396 -18.68 -26.94 18.14
C GLY A 396 -18.50 -25.43 18.31
N LYS A 397 -17.26 -24.93 18.18
CA LYS A 397 -16.90 -23.51 18.35
C LYS A 397 -16.38 -22.92 17.05
N LYS A 398 -16.66 -21.64 16.82
CA LYS A 398 -16.16 -20.93 15.63
C LYS A 398 -14.69 -20.58 15.79
N LEU A 399 -13.94 -20.70 14.70
CA LEU A 399 -12.61 -20.10 14.59
C LEU A 399 -12.74 -18.64 14.19
N VAL A 400 -11.98 -17.77 14.86
CA VAL A 400 -11.92 -16.34 14.58
C VAL A 400 -10.47 -15.85 14.54
N LEU A 401 -10.20 -14.83 13.72
CA LEU A 401 -8.86 -14.31 13.48
C LEU A 401 -8.68 -12.91 14.06
N ILE A 402 -7.82 -12.73 15.06
CA ILE A 402 -7.44 -11.38 15.54
C ILE A 402 -6.12 -10.97 14.90
N SER A 403 -6.14 -9.84 14.18
CA SER A 403 -4.94 -9.32 13.50
C SER A 403 -4.21 -8.25 14.31
N ARG A 404 -2.89 -8.19 14.13
CA ARG A 404 -2.00 -7.12 14.59
C ARG A 404 -1.06 -6.74 13.45
N ASP A 405 -0.75 -5.45 13.38
CA ASP A 405 0.15 -4.89 12.39
C ASP A 405 1.52 -4.63 13.01
N ASN A 406 2.55 -5.33 12.52
CA ASN A 406 3.93 -5.12 12.95
C ASN A 406 4.75 -4.19 12.04
N ARG A 407 4.20 -3.77 10.89
CA ARG A 407 4.85 -2.79 9.99
C ARG A 407 6.23 -3.22 9.48
N ALA A 408 6.45 -4.53 9.35
CA ALA A 408 7.74 -5.13 9.04
C ALA A 408 8.85 -4.86 10.08
N MET A 409 8.48 -4.51 11.32
CA MET A 409 9.42 -4.20 12.40
C MET A 409 9.46 -5.33 13.45
N PRO A 410 10.65 -5.90 13.74
CA PRO A 410 10.77 -6.99 14.71
C PRO A 410 10.31 -6.63 16.12
N SER A 411 10.55 -5.40 16.58
CA SER A 411 10.12 -4.94 17.92
C SER A 411 8.61 -4.85 18.06
N SER A 412 7.91 -4.34 17.03
CA SER A 412 6.45 -4.31 16.98
C SER A 412 5.88 -5.74 16.93
N GLY A 413 6.48 -6.62 16.12
CA GLY A 413 6.05 -8.01 16.05
C GLY A 413 6.18 -8.76 17.37
N LEU A 414 7.30 -8.58 18.08
CA LEU A 414 7.48 -9.18 19.39
C LEU A 414 6.42 -8.69 20.41
N LYS A 415 6.14 -7.39 20.43
CA LYS A 415 5.10 -6.81 21.30
C LYS A 415 3.71 -7.34 20.95
N ASN A 416 3.35 -7.33 19.67
CA ASN A 416 2.07 -7.85 19.19
C ASN A 416 1.88 -9.32 19.56
N PHE A 417 2.94 -10.13 19.44
CA PHE A 417 2.95 -11.54 19.81
C PHE A 417 2.68 -11.73 21.31
N GLN A 418 3.33 -10.95 22.16
CA GLN A 418 3.11 -10.96 23.62
C GLN A 418 1.67 -10.54 23.97
N ASP A 419 1.17 -9.48 23.33
CA ASP A 419 -0.19 -8.99 23.54
C ASP A 419 -1.23 -10.05 23.11
N LEU A 420 -1.04 -10.70 21.97
CA LEU A 420 -1.89 -11.80 21.50
C LEU A 420 -1.83 -13.00 22.45
N ALA A 421 -0.63 -13.41 22.86
CA ALA A 421 -0.44 -14.55 23.74
C ALA A 421 -0.98 -14.31 25.17
N SER A 422 -1.11 -13.04 25.59
CA SER A 422 -1.74 -12.68 26.87
C SER A 422 -3.25 -12.97 26.90
N ASN A 423 -3.91 -13.04 25.73
CA ASN A 423 -5.31 -13.44 25.64
C ASN A 423 -5.42 -14.97 25.74
N PRO A 424 -6.09 -15.51 26.79
CA PRO A 424 -6.18 -16.96 27.01
C PRO A 424 -7.01 -17.69 25.94
N GLN A 425 -7.85 -17.00 25.16
CA GLN A 425 -8.59 -17.60 24.05
C GLN A 425 -7.72 -17.83 22.81
N VAL A 426 -6.55 -17.18 22.72
CA VAL A 426 -5.63 -17.34 21.58
C VAL A 426 -4.92 -18.68 21.69
N VAL A 427 -5.25 -19.60 20.79
CA VAL A 427 -4.74 -20.98 20.76
C VAL A 427 -3.43 -21.12 19.99
N ALA A 428 -3.24 -20.29 18.96
CA ALA A 428 -2.07 -20.26 18.10
C ALA A 428 -1.92 -18.86 17.48
N ILE A 429 -0.71 -18.53 16.99
CA ILE A 429 -0.43 -17.28 16.27
C ILE A 429 0.12 -17.60 14.88
N LEU A 430 -0.44 -16.97 13.85
CA LEU A 430 0.03 -17.01 12.48
C LEU A 430 1.06 -15.89 12.23
N GLY A 431 2.16 -16.27 11.58
CA GLY A 431 3.26 -15.40 11.19
C GLY A 431 3.08 -14.67 9.87
N GLY A 432 3.95 -13.68 9.64
CA GLY A 432 3.94 -12.84 8.47
C GLY A 432 5.07 -13.09 7.46
N THR A 433 5.30 -12.09 6.61
CA THR A 433 6.16 -12.16 5.43
C THR A 433 7.67 -12.09 5.76
N PHE A 434 8.05 -11.43 6.85
CA PHE A 434 9.46 -11.07 7.12
C PHE A 434 10.14 -12.05 8.08
N SER A 435 11.17 -12.75 7.60
CA SER A 435 11.96 -13.69 8.41
C SER A 435 12.54 -13.07 9.68
N SER A 436 13.02 -11.83 9.63
CA SER A 436 13.57 -11.14 10.81
C SER A 436 12.54 -10.90 11.93
N VAL A 437 11.26 -10.84 11.60
CA VAL A 437 10.17 -10.73 12.59
C VAL A 437 9.83 -12.12 13.10
N SER A 438 9.68 -13.09 12.19
CA SER A 438 9.37 -14.48 12.51
C SER A 438 10.42 -15.16 13.39
N GLU A 439 11.71 -14.87 13.22
CA GLU A 439 12.79 -15.40 14.07
C GLU A 439 12.58 -15.02 15.55
N LEU A 440 12.23 -13.77 15.83
CA LEU A 440 11.95 -13.33 17.21
C LEU A 440 10.64 -13.91 17.74
N GLN A 441 9.60 -13.97 16.91
CA GLN A 441 8.31 -14.55 17.29
C GLN A 441 8.43 -16.06 17.56
N SER A 442 9.22 -16.80 16.78
CA SER A 442 9.51 -18.21 17.01
C SER A 442 10.15 -18.43 18.37
N MET A 443 11.16 -17.64 18.75
CA MET A 443 11.80 -17.75 20.06
C MET A 443 10.83 -17.41 21.19
N GLU A 444 9.98 -16.39 20.99
CA GLU A 444 8.97 -16.00 21.96
C GLU A 444 7.84 -17.05 22.09
N ALA A 445 7.51 -17.75 21.00
CA ALA A 445 6.58 -18.87 21.00
C ALA A 445 7.05 -19.98 21.95
N GLN A 446 8.35 -20.30 21.94
CA GLN A 446 8.94 -21.27 22.87
C GLN A 446 8.82 -20.79 24.33
N ARG A 447 9.11 -19.51 24.58
CA ARG A 447 9.06 -18.92 25.92
C ARG A 447 7.65 -18.90 26.50
N LEU A 448 6.65 -18.63 25.65
CA LEU A 448 5.24 -18.50 26.05
C LEU A 448 4.44 -19.80 25.92
N GLY A 449 5.01 -20.85 25.32
CA GLY A 449 4.35 -22.14 25.12
C GLY A 449 3.10 -22.03 24.24
N ILE A 450 3.18 -21.26 23.15
CA ILE A 450 2.07 -21.06 22.20
C ILE A 450 2.48 -21.51 20.79
N PRO A 451 1.68 -22.35 20.11
CA PRO A 451 1.94 -22.70 18.71
C PRO A 451 2.10 -21.46 17.82
N TYR A 452 3.22 -21.39 17.11
CA TYR A 452 3.49 -20.39 16.09
C TYR A 452 3.50 -21.06 14.70
N LEU A 453 2.66 -20.56 13.81
CA LEU A 453 2.40 -21.14 12.50
C LEU A 453 2.95 -20.22 11.42
N VAL A 454 3.86 -20.72 10.58
CA VAL A 454 4.63 -19.90 9.62
C VAL A 454 4.21 -20.23 8.18
N PRO A 455 3.43 -19.37 7.52
CA PRO A 455 2.95 -19.60 6.16
C PRO A 455 3.85 -19.03 5.05
N TRP A 456 4.82 -18.17 5.39
CA TRP A 456 5.58 -17.42 4.37
C TRP A 456 7.09 -17.34 4.64
N ALA A 457 7.48 -16.79 5.78
CA ALA A 457 8.90 -16.55 6.07
C ALA A 457 9.74 -17.84 5.94
N ALA A 458 10.88 -17.73 5.26
CA ALA A 458 11.59 -18.89 4.72
C ALA A 458 12.95 -19.18 5.39
N ALA A 459 13.45 -18.28 6.25
CA ALA A 459 14.75 -18.48 6.88
C ALA A 459 14.77 -19.79 7.70
N ALA A 460 15.85 -20.57 7.57
CA ALA A 460 16.00 -21.87 8.24
C ALA A 460 15.93 -21.76 9.77
N SER A 461 16.55 -20.72 10.33
CA SER A 461 16.61 -20.34 11.75
C SER A 461 15.23 -20.25 12.43
N ILE A 462 14.17 -19.92 11.69
CA ILE A 462 12.80 -19.79 12.22
C ILE A 462 12.34 -21.07 12.92
N VAL A 463 12.77 -22.23 12.41
CA VAL A 463 12.40 -23.55 12.94
C VAL A 463 13.64 -24.24 13.56
N GLU A 464 14.78 -24.20 12.88
CA GLU A 464 15.97 -24.98 13.25
C GLU A 464 16.65 -24.52 14.55
N ASP A 465 16.53 -23.23 14.90
CA ASP A 465 17.15 -22.69 16.12
C ASP A 465 16.25 -22.85 17.37
N CYS A 466 15.02 -23.37 17.20
CA CYS A 466 14.09 -23.56 18.30
C CYS A 466 14.43 -24.83 19.12
N PRO A 467 14.54 -24.73 20.46
CA PRO A 467 14.79 -25.89 21.31
C PRO A 467 13.55 -26.82 21.40
N PRO A 468 13.73 -28.11 21.71
CA PRO A 468 12.63 -28.99 22.08
C PRO A 468 12.11 -28.67 23.51
N PRO A 469 10.79 -28.75 23.75
CA PRO A 469 9.73 -28.95 22.77
C PRO A 469 9.55 -27.71 21.89
N ASN A 470 9.60 -27.91 20.56
CA ASN A 470 9.45 -26.83 19.59
C ASN A 470 7.96 -26.47 19.41
N PHE A 471 7.63 -25.18 19.48
CA PHE A 471 6.29 -24.63 19.27
C PHE A 471 6.08 -24.00 17.89
N THR A 472 7.10 -23.98 17.02
CA THR A 472 7.02 -23.36 15.70
C THR A 472 6.83 -24.43 14.62
N PHE A 473 5.85 -24.23 13.73
CA PHE A 473 5.49 -25.17 12.66
C PHE A 473 5.33 -24.40 11.34
N ARG A 474 5.95 -24.89 10.26
CA ARG A 474 6.02 -24.16 8.98
C ARG A 474 5.44 -24.96 7.82
N VAL A 475 4.50 -24.35 7.11
CA VAL A 475 4.13 -24.70 5.73
C VAL A 475 4.60 -23.55 4.87
N SER A 476 5.88 -23.59 4.51
CA SER A 476 6.54 -22.63 3.65
C SER A 476 7.87 -23.24 3.20
N ALA A 477 8.63 -22.55 2.35
CA ALA A 477 9.96 -23.01 1.99
C ALA A 477 10.89 -22.88 3.18
N ASN A 478 11.86 -23.78 3.22
CA ASN A 478 13.03 -23.68 4.06
C ASN A 478 14.20 -23.26 3.17
N ASP A 479 14.86 -22.14 3.47
CA ASP A 479 16.01 -21.65 2.70
C ASP A 479 17.20 -22.64 2.67
N ARG A 480 17.28 -23.56 3.65
CA ARG A 480 18.20 -24.70 3.63
C ARG A 480 17.98 -25.59 2.39
N LEU A 481 16.75 -25.68 1.90
CA LEU A 481 16.35 -26.45 0.72
C LEU A 481 16.21 -25.55 -0.52
N ALA A 482 15.60 -24.37 -0.36
CA ALA A 482 15.32 -23.46 -1.47
C ALA A 482 16.60 -22.85 -2.06
N GLY A 483 17.61 -22.55 -1.23
CA GLY A 483 18.91 -22.06 -1.68
C GLY A 483 19.58 -23.02 -2.67
N PRO A 484 19.86 -24.28 -2.28
CA PRO A 484 20.39 -25.30 -3.19
C PRO A 484 19.51 -25.55 -4.41
N PHE A 485 18.18 -25.53 -4.27
CA PHE A 485 17.26 -25.69 -5.41
C PHE A 485 17.42 -24.56 -6.45
N LEU A 486 17.44 -23.30 -6.01
CA LEU A 486 17.62 -22.13 -6.87
C LEU A 486 19.00 -22.14 -7.54
N ALA A 487 20.05 -22.39 -6.75
CA ALA A 487 21.42 -22.46 -7.23
C ALA A 487 21.61 -23.60 -8.24
N GLY A 488 21.10 -24.80 -7.91
CA GLY A 488 21.11 -25.96 -8.79
C GLY A 488 20.34 -25.74 -10.09
N SER A 489 19.25 -24.98 -10.05
CA SER A 489 18.49 -24.61 -11.25
C SER A 489 19.26 -23.60 -12.11
N ALA A 490 20.03 -22.70 -11.50
CA ALA A 490 20.83 -21.72 -12.22
C ALA A 490 22.04 -22.34 -12.91
N ILE A 491 22.79 -23.23 -12.24
CA ILE A 491 23.99 -23.84 -12.83
C ILE A 491 23.68 -24.84 -13.95
N LYS A 492 22.44 -25.33 -14.05
CA LYS A 492 21.97 -26.09 -15.23
C LYS A 492 21.90 -25.21 -16.49
N ARG A 493 21.87 -23.89 -16.34
CA ARG A 493 21.62 -22.91 -17.40
C ARG A 493 22.81 -21.99 -17.64
N PHE A 494 23.63 -21.76 -16.63
CA PHE A 494 24.71 -20.76 -16.63
C PHE A 494 25.96 -21.30 -15.94
N ASP A 495 27.13 -21.15 -16.57
CA ASP A 495 28.41 -21.54 -15.96
C ASP A 495 28.86 -20.53 -14.90
N LYS A 496 28.53 -19.25 -15.10
CA LYS A 496 28.91 -18.14 -14.22
C LYS A 496 27.66 -17.44 -13.67
N VAL A 497 27.44 -17.56 -12.37
CA VAL A 497 26.30 -16.95 -11.68
C VAL A 497 26.74 -15.89 -10.67
N ALA A 498 25.97 -14.81 -10.55
CA ALA A 498 26.10 -13.85 -9.46
C ALA A 498 24.97 -14.05 -8.44
N LEU A 499 25.29 -13.91 -7.15
CA LEU A 499 24.29 -13.82 -6.09
C LEU A 499 23.97 -12.36 -5.83
N VAL A 500 22.69 -12.01 -5.85
CA VAL A 500 22.18 -10.69 -5.46
C VAL A 500 21.19 -10.89 -4.32
N LEU A 501 21.57 -10.47 -3.13
CA LEU A 501 20.92 -10.88 -1.88
C LEU A 501 20.55 -9.65 -1.04
N GLU A 502 19.38 -9.66 -0.41
CA GLU A 502 19.00 -8.64 0.58
C GLU A 502 20.01 -8.62 1.74
N ASN A 503 20.40 -7.44 2.19
CA ASN A 503 21.26 -7.25 3.34
C ASN A 503 20.48 -7.44 4.66
N SER A 504 20.07 -8.67 4.94
CA SER A 504 19.28 -9.06 6.11
C SER A 504 19.68 -10.44 6.64
N SER A 505 19.09 -10.89 7.76
CA SER A 505 19.28 -12.28 8.24
C SER A 505 18.88 -13.29 7.18
N TRP A 506 17.77 -13.02 6.48
CA TRP A 506 17.28 -13.83 5.37
C TRP A 506 18.28 -13.94 4.22
N GLY A 507 18.83 -12.82 3.74
CA GLY A 507 19.82 -12.87 2.67
C GLY A 507 21.14 -13.51 3.09
N ARG A 508 21.56 -13.38 4.35
CA ARG A 508 22.71 -14.10 4.91
C ARG A 508 22.47 -15.61 4.94
N GLY A 509 21.30 -16.07 5.39
CA GLY A 509 20.93 -17.49 5.33
C GLY A 509 20.94 -18.04 3.90
N ASN A 510 20.46 -17.26 2.92
CA ASN A 510 20.53 -17.63 1.50
C ASN A 510 21.97 -17.65 0.96
N PHE A 511 22.82 -16.70 1.37
CA PHE A 511 24.24 -16.72 1.04
C PHE A 511 24.91 -18.01 1.52
N ASP A 512 24.67 -18.39 2.78
CA ASP A 512 25.26 -19.58 3.36
C ASP A 512 24.77 -20.85 2.65
N ALA A 513 23.45 -20.96 2.41
CA ALA A 513 22.85 -22.13 1.78
C ALA A 513 23.25 -22.27 0.30
N MET A 514 23.10 -21.21 -0.51
CA MET A 514 23.46 -21.20 -1.93
C MET A 514 24.97 -21.28 -2.11
N GLY A 515 25.73 -20.49 -1.35
CA GLY A 515 27.19 -20.42 -1.43
C GLY A 515 27.84 -21.74 -1.06
N SER A 516 27.40 -22.40 0.01
CA SER A 516 27.92 -23.71 0.40
C SER A 516 27.66 -24.76 -0.68
N PHE A 517 26.44 -24.82 -1.21
CA PHE A 517 26.09 -25.73 -2.30
C PHE A 517 26.93 -25.48 -3.55
N LEU A 518 27.00 -24.22 -4.01
CA LEU A 518 27.74 -23.82 -5.20
C LEU A 518 29.24 -24.16 -5.08
N ASN A 519 29.85 -23.93 -3.92
CA ASN A 519 31.23 -24.33 -3.68
C ASN A 519 31.40 -25.86 -3.70
N GLN A 520 30.49 -26.60 -3.08
CA GLN A 520 30.55 -28.06 -3.03
C GLN A 520 30.46 -28.71 -4.42
N VAL A 521 29.65 -28.16 -5.32
CA VAL A 521 29.50 -28.66 -6.68
C VAL A 521 30.51 -28.08 -7.68
N GLY A 522 31.46 -27.26 -7.23
CA GLY A 522 32.53 -26.70 -8.07
C GLY A 522 32.11 -25.51 -8.94
N HIS A 523 31.03 -24.81 -8.59
CA HIS A 523 30.50 -23.64 -9.31
C HIS A 523 30.39 -22.40 -8.38
N PRO A 524 31.50 -21.92 -7.76
CA PRO A 524 31.43 -20.75 -6.88
C PRO A 524 30.85 -19.52 -7.61
N PRO A 525 30.07 -18.66 -6.91
CA PRO A 525 29.52 -17.47 -7.55
C PRO A 525 30.64 -16.53 -7.97
N VAL A 526 30.56 -15.97 -9.18
CA VAL A 526 31.58 -15.03 -9.68
C VAL A 526 31.52 -13.67 -8.99
N GLN A 527 30.40 -13.37 -8.35
CA GLN A 527 30.19 -12.16 -7.55
C GLN A 527 29.04 -12.38 -6.57
N VAL A 528 29.16 -11.75 -5.40
CA VAL A 528 28.09 -11.66 -4.39
C VAL A 528 27.85 -10.19 -4.11
N ILE A 529 26.61 -9.74 -4.26
CA ILE A 529 26.22 -8.34 -4.08
C ILE A 529 25.08 -8.27 -3.07
N TRP A 530 25.22 -7.35 -2.11
CA TRP A 530 24.24 -7.10 -1.07
C TRP A 530 23.38 -5.88 -1.43
N MET A 531 22.07 -6.05 -1.42
CA MET A 531 21.08 -5.00 -1.65
C MET A 531 20.49 -4.52 -0.33
N ASN A 532 20.46 -3.22 -0.08
CA ASN A 532 19.82 -2.72 1.13
C ASN A 532 18.30 -2.68 0.97
N ARG A 533 17.58 -2.95 2.06
CA ARG A 533 16.12 -2.84 2.07
C ARG A 533 15.69 -1.40 1.76
N GLY A 534 14.76 -1.22 0.83
CA GLY A 534 14.28 0.05 0.32
C GLY A 534 15.06 0.60 -0.89
N GLU A 535 16.13 -0.06 -1.31
CA GLU A 535 16.97 0.36 -2.43
C GLU A 535 16.23 0.18 -3.77
N ASN A 536 15.86 1.31 -4.40
CA ASN A 536 15.10 1.33 -5.66
C ASN A 536 15.96 1.51 -6.91
N ASP A 537 17.18 2.03 -6.75
CA ASP A 537 18.12 2.22 -7.85
C ASP A 537 19.14 1.10 -7.81
N ALA A 538 18.98 0.13 -8.72
CA ALA A 538 19.87 -1.02 -8.83
C ALA A 538 20.88 -0.87 -9.98
N THR A 539 21.07 0.32 -10.55
CA THR A 539 21.98 0.52 -11.69
C THR A 539 23.44 0.21 -11.33
N SER A 540 23.88 0.56 -10.12
CA SER A 540 25.22 0.19 -9.63
C SER A 540 25.37 -1.32 -9.46
N ILE A 541 24.36 -1.98 -8.89
CA ILE A 541 24.31 -3.43 -8.68
C ILE A 541 24.40 -4.16 -10.03
N LEU A 542 23.56 -3.79 -11.00
CA LEU A 542 23.55 -4.39 -12.32
C LEU A 542 24.90 -4.22 -13.05
N ARG A 543 25.53 -3.04 -12.93
CA ARG A 543 26.87 -2.80 -13.50
C ARG A 543 27.92 -3.71 -12.88
N GLN A 544 27.90 -3.91 -11.57
CA GLN A 544 28.81 -4.82 -10.88
C GLN A 544 28.63 -6.27 -11.34
N VAL A 545 27.37 -6.75 -11.45
CA VAL A 545 27.06 -8.08 -12.00
C VAL A 545 27.62 -8.26 -13.42
N ARG A 546 27.43 -7.26 -14.29
CA ARG A 546 27.97 -7.35 -15.66
C ARG A 546 29.49 -7.38 -15.69
N THR A 547 30.13 -6.54 -14.86
CA THR A 547 31.60 -6.44 -14.80
C THR A 547 32.23 -7.74 -14.29
N SER A 548 31.54 -8.51 -13.44
CA SER A 548 32.02 -9.82 -12.99
C SER A 548 31.94 -10.90 -14.06
N GLY A 549 31.32 -10.63 -15.21
CA GLY A 549 31.13 -11.62 -16.28
C GLY A 549 30.09 -12.69 -15.96
N ALA A 550 29.14 -12.41 -15.05
CA ALA A 550 28.03 -13.31 -14.77
C ALA A 550 27.12 -13.45 -15.99
N GLN A 551 26.64 -14.67 -16.22
CA GLN A 551 25.70 -15.03 -17.28
C GLN A 551 24.25 -15.09 -16.77
N GLY A 552 24.04 -15.24 -15.46
CA GLY A 552 22.74 -15.22 -14.82
C GLY A 552 22.82 -14.73 -13.37
N ILE A 553 21.68 -14.31 -12.84
CA ILE A 553 21.53 -13.80 -11.47
C ILE A 553 20.68 -14.79 -10.66
N ILE A 554 21.16 -15.15 -9.48
CA ILE A 554 20.32 -15.76 -8.43
C ILE A 554 19.93 -14.64 -7.47
N LEU A 555 18.62 -14.35 -7.38
CA LEU A 555 18.08 -13.21 -6.65
C LEU A 555 17.33 -13.65 -5.39
N ALA A 556 17.69 -13.09 -4.24
CA ALA A 556 16.90 -13.16 -3.01
C ALA A 556 16.65 -11.75 -2.49
N ALA A 557 15.54 -11.14 -2.91
CA ALA A 557 15.15 -9.78 -2.57
C ALA A 557 13.62 -9.65 -2.52
N ASN A 558 13.10 -8.53 -2.01
CA ASN A 558 11.65 -8.26 -2.02
C ASN A 558 11.23 -7.48 -3.27
N THR A 559 9.92 -7.25 -3.41
CA THR A 559 9.34 -6.66 -4.62
C THR A 559 9.94 -5.32 -5.00
N ARG A 560 10.22 -4.46 -4.02
CA ARG A 560 10.72 -3.12 -4.24
C ARG A 560 12.12 -3.14 -4.88
N GLU A 561 13.02 -3.92 -4.31
CA GLU A 561 14.39 -4.13 -4.79
C GLU A 561 14.40 -4.86 -6.14
N GLY A 562 13.58 -5.91 -6.27
CA GLY A 562 13.42 -6.67 -7.51
C GLY A 562 12.91 -5.80 -8.67
N ALA A 563 11.91 -4.95 -8.41
CA ALA A 563 11.42 -3.98 -9.39
C ALA A 563 12.50 -2.96 -9.77
N GLY A 564 13.32 -2.50 -8.82
CA GLY A 564 14.48 -1.63 -9.08
C GLY A 564 15.49 -2.28 -10.02
N LEU A 565 15.84 -3.55 -9.78
CA LEU A 565 16.73 -4.33 -10.64
C LEU A 565 16.17 -4.51 -12.05
N ILE A 566 14.89 -4.87 -12.16
CA ILE A 566 14.20 -5.02 -13.45
C ILE A 566 14.15 -3.69 -14.23
N LYS A 567 13.87 -2.57 -13.55
CA LYS A 567 13.87 -1.24 -14.17
C LYS A 567 15.28 -0.83 -14.66
N ALA A 568 16.33 -1.15 -13.89
CA ALA A 568 17.70 -0.93 -14.33
C ALA A 568 18.05 -1.77 -15.57
N MET A 569 17.61 -3.04 -15.62
CA MET A 569 17.80 -3.89 -16.80
C MET A 569 17.10 -3.37 -18.05
N LEU A 570 15.91 -2.77 -17.89
CA LEU A 570 15.22 -2.13 -19.01
C LEU A 570 16.01 -0.94 -19.56
N GLN A 571 16.57 -0.09 -18.69
CA GLN A 571 17.39 1.05 -19.12
C GLN A 571 18.61 0.56 -19.92
N ASP A 572 19.28 -0.49 -19.43
CA ASP A 572 20.36 -1.16 -20.15
C ASP A 572 19.91 -1.69 -21.52
N LYS A 573 18.73 -2.30 -21.59
CA LYS A 573 18.14 -2.80 -22.85
C LYS A 573 17.91 -1.70 -23.87
N LEU A 574 17.41 -0.54 -23.43
CA LEU A 574 17.25 0.64 -24.28
C LEU A 574 18.60 1.17 -24.79
N ASN A 575 19.69 0.90 -24.06
CA ASN A 575 21.07 1.22 -24.45
C ASN A 575 21.75 0.09 -25.24
N GLY A 576 21.00 -0.90 -25.75
CA GLY A 576 21.51 -1.98 -26.60
C GLY A 576 22.12 -3.17 -25.85
N GLN A 577 21.97 -3.26 -24.52
CA GLN A 577 22.47 -4.38 -23.73
C GLN A 577 21.42 -5.48 -23.57
N THR A 578 21.81 -6.75 -23.70
CA THR A 578 20.90 -7.87 -23.42
C THR A 578 20.65 -8.01 -21.92
N PRO A 579 19.38 -8.07 -21.44
CA PRO A 579 19.07 -8.35 -20.04
C PRO A 579 19.63 -9.70 -19.58
N LEU A 580 20.20 -9.76 -18.38
CA LEU A 580 20.65 -11.02 -17.79
C LEU A 580 19.44 -11.81 -17.26
N PRO A 581 19.37 -13.13 -17.46
CA PRO A 581 18.35 -13.97 -16.83
C PRO A 581 18.42 -13.93 -15.30
N ILE A 582 17.26 -14.01 -14.66
CA ILE A 582 17.09 -14.02 -13.20
C ILE A 582 16.38 -15.30 -12.79
N ILE A 583 16.96 -16.04 -11.84
CA ILE A 583 16.29 -17.09 -11.07
C ILE A 583 16.11 -16.54 -9.66
N SER A 584 14.88 -16.24 -9.30
CA SER A 584 14.54 -15.52 -8.08
C SER A 584 13.88 -16.43 -7.06
N HIS A 585 14.20 -16.19 -5.80
CA HIS A 585 13.35 -16.53 -4.68
C HIS A 585 12.00 -15.77 -4.78
N TRP A 586 10.95 -16.22 -4.10
CA TRP A 586 9.61 -15.63 -4.17
C TRP A 586 9.47 -14.28 -3.48
N GLY A 587 10.48 -13.78 -2.76
CA GLY A 587 10.40 -12.47 -2.11
C GLY A 587 9.96 -11.36 -3.06
N ILE A 588 10.35 -11.43 -4.34
CA ILE A 588 9.97 -10.42 -5.34
C ILE A 588 8.47 -10.40 -5.66
N VAL A 589 7.71 -11.45 -5.31
CA VAL A 589 6.26 -11.54 -5.47
C VAL A 589 5.51 -11.37 -4.14
N SER A 590 6.17 -10.81 -3.11
CA SER A 590 5.54 -10.45 -1.83
C SER A 590 4.69 -9.17 -1.89
N GLY A 591 4.92 -8.35 -2.92
CA GLY A 591 4.24 -7.11 -3.24
C GLY A 591 3.75 -7.11 -4.68
N ASP A 592 3.37 -5.93 -5.17
CA ASP A 592 2.78 -5.78 -6.49
C ASP A 592 3.83 -5.62 -7.61
N LEU A 593 4.57 -6.68 -7.89
CA LEU A 593 5.61 -6.65 -8.93
C LEU A 593 5.02 -6.46 -10.33
N TRP A 594 3.91 -7.14 -10.62
CA TRP A 594 3.28 -7.12 -11.94
C TRP A 594 2.82 -5.71 -12.31
N HIS A 595 2.11 -4.97 -11.44
CA HIS A 595 1.72 -3.60 -11.78
C HIS A 595 2.92 -2.63 -11.83
N GLN A 596 4.05 -2.95 -11.18
CA GLN A 596 5.24 -2.10 -11.21
C GLN A 596 6.10 -2.24 -12.46
N VAL A 597 6.16 -3.45 -13.04
CA VAL A 597 7.08 -3.78 -14.15
C VAL A 597 6.50 -4.76 -15.19
N GLY A 598 5.20 -5.03 -15.18
CA GLY A 598 4.52 -6.03 -16.03
C GLY A 598 4.75 -5.82 -17.52
N ASP A 599 4.70 -4.57 -17.98
CA ASP A 599 4.92 -4.22 -19.40
C ASP A 599 6.31 -4.61 -19.91
N VAL A 600 7.28 -4.80 -19.02
CA VAL A 600 8.67 -5.08 -19.38
C VAL A 600 9.11 -6.51 -19.08
N LEU A 601 8.36 -7.23 -18.24
CA LEU A 601 8.62 -8.62 -17.89
C LEU A 601 8.68 -9.57 -19.09
N PRO A 602 7.85 -9.45 -20.16
CA PRO A 602 8.00 -10.30 -21.35
C PRO A 602 9.37 -10.18 -22.03
N GLY A 603 10.10 -9.08 -21.78
CA GLY A 603 11.42 -8.83 -22.31
C GLY A 603 12.58 -9.28 -21.43
N ILE A 604 12.30 -9.95 -20.30
CA ILE A 604 13.27 -10.39 -19.29
C ILE A 604 13.00 -11.86 -18.95
N ASP A 605 14.05 -12.68 -18.96
CA ASP A 605 13.94 -14.07 -18.51
C ASP A 605 13.97 -14.12 -16.98
N LEU A 606 12.80 -13.96 -16.36
CA LEU A 606 12.60 -14.03 -14.91
C LEU A 606 11.87 -15.32 -14.56
N GLN A 607 12.53 -16.20 -13.79
CA GLN A 607 11.91 -17.37 -13.17
C GLN A 607 11.83 -17.19 -11.66
N VAL A 608 10.70 -17.57 -11.06
CA VAL A 608 10.43 -17.39 -9.62
C VAL A 608 10.11 -18.73 -8.97
N LEU A 609 10.78 -19.06 -7.87
CA LEU A 609 10.44 -20.20 -7.03
C LEU A 609 8.99 -20.09 -6.53
N GLN A 610 8.23 -21.16 -6.64
CA GLN A 610 6.92 -21.35 -6.03
C GLN A 610 6.80 -22.79 -5.50
N THR A 611 5.85 -22.97 -4.60
CA THR A 611 5.41 -24.25 -4.02
C THR A 611 3.98 -24.59 -4.41
N PHE A 612 3.24 -23.62 -4.94
CA PHE A 612 1.86 -23.77 -5.36
C PHE A 612 1.49 -22.74 -6.43
N SER A 613 0.55 -23.08 -7.31
CA SER A 613 -0.06 -22.12 -8.24
C SER A 613 -1.54 -22.44 -8.43
N PHE A 614 -2.38 -21.40 -8.41
CA PHE A 614 -3.78 -21.49 -8.78
C PHE A 614 -3.99 -21.51 -10.30
N ALA A 615 -2.96 -21.16 -11.09
CA ALA A 615 -3.07 -21.07 -12.54
C ALA A 615 -3.20 -22.47 -13.16
N ASN A 616 -4.13 -22.61 -14.11
CA ASN A 616 -4.37 -23.84 -14.89
C ASN A 616 -4.63 -25.09 -14.05
N THR A 617 -5.13 -24.94 -12.81
CA THR A 617 -5.44 -26.08 -11.95
C THR A 617 -6.63 -26.87 -12.48
N THR A 618 -6.57 -28.20 -12.37
CA THR A 618 -7.70 -29.11 -12.60
C THR A 618 -8.24 -29.68 -11.29
N ASN A 619 -7.66 -29.32 -10.15
CA ASN A 619 -8.02 -29.86 -8.85
C ASN A 619 -9.37 -29.29 -8.37
N PRO A 620 -10.39 -30.13 -8.10
CA PRO A 620 -11.70 -29.66 -7.63
C PRO A 620 -11.67 -28.89 -6.30
N GLN A 621 -10.73 -29.23 -5.39
CA GLN A 621 -10.56 -28.51 -4.13
C GLN A 621 -10.05 -27.09 -4.39
N THR A 622 -9.10 -26.94 -5.31
CA THR A 622 -8.57 -25.62 -5.67
C THR A 622 -9.66 -24.74 -6.32
N HIS A 623 -10.49 -25.30 -7.20
CA HIS A 623 -11.63 -24.57 -7.76
C HIS A 623 -12.62 -24.11 -6.69
N ARG A 624 -12.97 -24.97 -5.74
CA ARG A 624 -13.87 -24.61 -4.64
C ARG A 624 -13.32 -23.46 -3.80
N VAL A 625 -12.01 -23.47 -3.51
CA VAL A 625 -11.37 -22.40 -2.76
C VAL A 625 -11.34 -21.10 -3.56
N LEU A 626 -11.13 -21.15 -4.88
CA LEU A 626 -11.25 -19.98 -5.75
C LEU A 626 -12.67 -19.40 -5.78
N ASP A 627 -13.69 -20.26 -5.81
CA ASP A 627 -15.08 -19.82 -5.78
C ASP A 627 -15.41 -19.15 -4.43
N LEU A 628 -14.98 -19.74 -3.32
CA LEU A 628 -15.14 -19.16 -1.99
C LEU A 628 -14.37 -17.83 -1.85
N TYR A 629 -13.17 -17.73 -2.42
CA TYR A 629 -12.40 -16.50 -2.47
C TYR A 629 -13.14 -15.38 -3.20
N LYS A 630 -13.70 -15.69 -4.37
CA LYS A 630 -14.53 -14.75 -5.15
C LYS A 630 -15.78 -14.35 -4.36
N GLU A 631 -16.44 -15.30 -3.70
CA GLU A 631 -17.61 -15.06 -2.85
C GLU A 631 -17.30 -14.09 -1.70
N MET A 632 -16.22 -14.34 -0.95
CA MET A 632 -15.90 -13.61 0.28
C MET A 632 -15.31 -12.23 0.01
N PHE A 633 -14.41 -12.11 -0.96
CA PHE A 633 -13.60 -10.90 -1.14
C PHE A 633 -14.02 -10.05 -2.34
N TYR A 634 -14.78 -10.60 -3.30
CA TYR A 634 -15.17 -9.92 -4.52
C TYR A 634 -16.66 -10.13 -4.91
N PRO A 635 -17.63 -9.92 -3.98
CA PRO A 635 -19.03 -10.25 -4.22
C PRO A 635 -19.74 -9.38 -5.28
N HIS A 636 -19.15 -8.26 -5.71
CA HIS A 636 -19.80 -7.24 -6.54
C HIS A 636 -19.01 -6.81 -7.80
N GLU A 637 -17.90 -7.47 -8.14
CA GLU A 637 -17.06 -7.09 -9.29
C GLU A 637 -17.45 -7.76 -10.62
N ARG A 638 -17.24 -7.05 -11.73
CA ARG A 638 -17.43 -7.55 -13.11
C ARG A 638 -16.35 -8.59 -13.46
N GLU A 639 -16.66 -9.53 -14.34
CA GLU A 639 -15.85 -10.73 -14.63
C GLU A 639 -14.38 -10.51 -15.01
N THR A 640 -14.00 -9.32 -15.49
CA THR A 640 -12.70 -9.09 -16.13
C THR A 640 -11.53 -8.79 -15.19
N GLU A 641 -11.76 -8.60 -13.89
CA GLU A 641 -10.72 -8.39 -12.86
C GLU A 641 -10.56 -9.60 -11.91
N LYS A 642 -11.36 -10.66 -12.10
CA LYS A 642 -11.57 -11.76 -11.12
C LYS A 642 -10.42 -12.77 -10.96
N ASP A 643 -9.39 -12.73 -11.80
CA ASP A 643 -8.47 -13.88 -11.92
C ASP A 643 -7.03 -13.63 -11.43
N PHE A 644 -6.65 -12.38 -11.11
CA PHE A 644 -5.31 -12.08 -10.58
C PHE A 644 -5.27 -12.29 -9.06
N LEU A 645 -4.56 -13.34 -8.63
CA LEU A 645 -4.28 -13.63 -7.22
C LEU A 645 -2.85 -13.19 -6.86
N PRO A 646 -2.66 -12.07 -6.14
CA PRO A 646 -1.33 -11.71 -5.67
C PRO A 646 -0.82 -12.74 -4.67
N SER A 647 0.48 -13.06 -4.77
CA SER A 647 1.18 -13.88 -3.77
C SER A 647 0.47 -15.23 -3.45
N PRO A 648 0.17 -16.08 -4.46
CA PRO A 648 -0.75 -17.22 -4.33
C PRO A 648 -0.33 -18.25 -3.28
N VAL A 649 0.97 -18.43 -3.06
CA VAL A 649 1.49 -19.32 -2.01
C VAL A 649 1.07 -18.89 -0.61
N GLY A 650 0.91 -17.59 -0.34
CA GLY A 650 0.45 -17.09 0.96
C GLY A 650 -0.97 -17.56 1.29
N ILE A 651 -1.86 -17.60 0.29
CA ILE A 651 -3.21 -18.14 0.44
C ILE A 651 -3.14 -19.64 0.72
N ALA A 652 -2.47 -20.41 -0.15
CA ALA A 652 -2.47 -21.87 -0.09
C ALA A 652 -1.80 -22.42 1.17
N HIS A 653 -0.65 -21.87 1.57
CA HIS A 653 0.07 -22.27 2.78
C HIS A 653 -0.75 -22.01 4.03
N THR A 654 -1.34 -20.82 4.13
CA THR A 654 -2.12 -20.45 5.31
C THR A 654 -3.42 -21.23 5.41
N TYR A 655 -4.07 -21.47 4.26
CA TYR A 655 -5.24 -22.34 4.19
C TYR A 655 -4.94 -23.72 4.78
N ASP A 656 -3.87 -24.36 4.32
CA ASP A 656 -3.45 -25.68 4.81
C ASP A 656 -3.09 -25.62 6.31
N LEU A 657 -2.33 -24.61 6.76
CA LEU A 657 -1.96 -24.45 8.18
C LEU A 657 -3.16 -24.31 9.11
N VAL A 658 -4.20 -23.56 8.71
CA VAL A 658 -5.39 -23.38 9.53
C VAL A 658 -6.21 -24.67 9.61
N HIS A 659 -6.29 -25.44 8.52
CA HIS A 659 -6.89 -26.78 8.57
C HIS A 659 -6.10 -27.76 9.43
N LEU A 660 -4.76 -27.75 9.33
CA LEU A 660 -3.89 -28.56 10.19
C LEU A 660 -4.05 -28.18 11.67
N LEU A 661 -4.15 -26.88 11.99
CA LEU A 661 -4.45 -26.41 13.34
C LEU A 661 -5.81 -26.90 13.82
N ALA A 662 -6.85 -26.81 12.99
CA ALA A 662 -8.19 -27.28 13.32
C ALA A 662 -8.22 -28.79 13.61
N LEU A 663 -7.51 -29.59 12.81
CA LEU A 663 -7.33 -31.02 13.05
C LEU A 663 -6.59 -31.29 14.36
N ALA A 664 -5.56 -30.51 14.69
CA ALA A 664 -4.80 -30.66 15.93
C ALA A 664 -5.67 -30.34 17.16
N ILE A 665 -6.45 -29.27 17.10
CA ILE A 665 -7.41 -28.91 18.18
C ILE A 665 -8.45 -30.02 18.34
N ALA A 666 -9.00 -30.54 17.23
CA ALA A 666 -9.97 -31.64 17.28
C ALA A 666 -9.35 -32.91 17.90
N LYS A 667 -8.11 -33.25 17.53
CA LYS A 667 -7.37 -34.40 18.06
C LYS A 667 -7.02 -34.25 19.54
N ALA A 668 -6.62 -33.05 19.97
CA ALA A 668 -6.39 -32.73 21.38
C ALA A 668 -7.69 -32.76 22.22
N GLY A 669 -8.84 -32.52 21.58
CA GLY A 669 -10.14 -32.45 22.25
C GLY A 669 -10.33 -31.20 23.11
N ASN A 670 -9.39 -30.26 23.08
CA ASN A 670 -9.40 -29.03 23.86
C ASN A 670 -8.55 -27.92 23.17
N THR A 671 -8.52 -26.72 23.76
CA THR A 671 -7.75 -25.57 23.24
C THR A 671 -6.53 -25.22 24.12
N VAL A 672 -6.05 -26.16 24.94
CA VAL A 672 -4.82 -25.98 25.72
C VAL A 672 -3.64 -25.98 24.75
N ARG A 673 -2.90 -24.88 24.73
CA ARG A 673 -1.83 -24.61 23.75
C ARG A 673 -0.81 -25.74 23.61
N ARG A 674 -0.43 -26.37 24.73
CA ARG A 674 0.51 -27.49 24.75
C ARG A 674 -0.07 -28.76 24.13
N ASP A 675 -1.31 -29.10 24.47
CA ASP A 675 -1.98 -30.27 23.92
C ASP A 675 -2.19 -30.12 22.40
N VAL A 676 -2.55 -28.91 21.95
CA VAL A 676 -2.67 -28.58 20.51
C VAL A 676 -1.31 -28.67 19.82
N ARG A 677 -0.24 -28.16 20.45
CA ARG A 677 1.13 -28.30 19.96
C ARG A 677 1.52 -29.78 19.80
N ASP A 678 1.28 -30.60 20.82
CA ASP A 678 1.64 -32.01 20.79
C ASP A 678 0.79 -32.76 19.74
N ALA A 679 -0.47 -32.38 19.55
CA ALA A 679 -1.34 -32.92 18.51
C ALA A 679 -0.87 -32.59 17.08
N LEU A 680 -0.26 -31.42 16.85
CA LEU A 680 0.31 -31.05 15.53
C LEU A 680 1.38 -32.04 15.07
N GLU A 681 2.21 -32.56 15.98
CA GLU A 681 3.26 -33.57 15.70
C GLU A 681 2.71 -34.98 15.45
N HIS A 682 1.42 -35.21 15.71
CA HIS A 682 0.79 -36.54 15.67
C HIS A 682 -0.45 -36.57 14.78
N LEU A 683 -0.57 -35.63 13.84
CA LEU A 683 -1.67 -35.59 12.90
C LEU A 683 -1.67 -36.82 11.98
N ASP A 684 -2.89 -37.29 11.70
CA ASP A 684 -3.14 -38.24 10.62
C ASP A 684 -3.04 -37.51 9.26
N GLY A 685 -3.02 -38.27 8.17
CA GLY A 685 -2.85 -37.69 6.84
C GLY A 685 -3.92 -36.65 6.47
N TYR A 686 -3.50 -35.52 5.90
CA TYR A 686 -4.35 -34.42 5.46
C TYR A 686 -4.12 -34.09 3.98
N ARG A 687 -5.20 -33.96 3.20
CA ARG A 687 -5.14 -33.54 1.80
C ARG A 687 -5.40 -32.04 1.69
N GLY A 688 -4.32 -31.27 1.67
CA GLY A 688 -4.37 -29.82 1.51
C GLY A 688 -4.36 -29.37 0.05
N LEU A 689 -4.32 -28.05 -0.13
CA LEU A 689 -4.13 -27.40 -1.43
C LEU A 689 -2.73 -27.64 -1.96
N VAL A 690 -1.70 -27.49 -1.11
CA VAL A 690 -0.31 -27.56 -1.55
C VAL A 690 0.08 -28.98 -1.90
N LYS A 691 -0.21 -29.93 -1.00
CA LYS A 691 0.08 -31.36 -1.18
C LYS A 691 -0.80 -32.26 -0.31
N HIS A 692 -0.62 -33.56 -0.47
CA HIS A 692 -1.10 -34.55 0.48
C HIS A 692 -0.04 -34.76 1.57
N TYR A 693 -0.33 -34.27 2.78
CA TYR A 693 0.52 -34.44 3.95
C TYR A 693 0.23 -35.80 4.58
N LEU A 694 1.22 -36.68 4.65
CA LEU A 694 1.08 -37.96 5.37
C LEU A 694 1.30 -37.75 6.87
N HIS A 695 2.43 -37.11 7.21
CA HIS A 695 2.78 -36.64 8.54
C HIS A 695 3.32 -35.22 8.37
N PRO A 696 2.46 -34.18 8.47
CA PRO A 696 2.86 -32.80 8.19
C PRO A 696 3.97 -32.32 9.13
N PHE A 697 3.94 -32.77 10.37
CA PHE A 697 4.94 -32.49 11.39
C PHE A 697 5.19 -33.76 12.23
N THR A 698 6.42 -33.91 12.72
CA THR A 698 6.84 -34.93 13.69
C THR A 698 7.67 -34.28 14.79
N PRO A 699 7.94 -34.93 15.93
CA PRO A 699 8.77 -34.35 16.99
C PRO A 699 10.16 -33.85 16.55
N GLU A 700 10.70 -34.43 15.47
CA GLU A 700 11.98 -34.07 14.88
C GLU A 700 11.87 -33.14 13.66
N HIS A 701 10.69 -32.98 13.07
CA HIS A 701 10.52 -32.25 11.81
C HIS A 701 9.27 -31.37 11.80
N HIS A 702 9.51 -30.05 11.82
CA HIS A 702 8.46 -29.02 11.89
C HIS A 702 8.32 -28.21 10.58
N ASP A 703 8.98 -28.66 9.52
CA ASP A 703 8.82 -28.15 8.16
C ASP A 703 7.98 -29.14 7.34
N ALA A 704 6.82 -28.72 6.85
CA ALA A 704 5.91 -29.63 6.14
C ALA A 704 6.26 -29.80 4.65
N LEU A 705 7.06 -28.89 4.08
CA LEU A 705 7.42 -28.87 2.67
C LEU A 705 8.84 -29.35 2.45
N ASP A 706 9.04 -30.09 1.37
CA ASP A 706 10.34 -30.61 0.94
C ASP A 706 10.71 -30.09 -0.46
N VAL A 707 11.92 -30.41 -0.92
CA VAL A 707 12.42 -29.93 -2.23
C VAL A 707 11.57 -30.44 -3.41
N GLY A 708 10.84 -31.53 -3.26
CA GLY A 708 9.93 -32.08 -4.27
C GLY A 708 8.71 -31.20 -4.51
N ASP A 709 8.36 -30.33 -3.56
CA ASP A 709 7.27 -29.36 -3.69
C ASP A 709 7.70 -28.10 -4.48
N TYR A 710 8.99 -27.93 -4.74
CA TYR A 710 9.53 -26.71 -5.34
C TYR A 710 9.52 -26.77 -6.86
N PHE A 711 9.07 -25.69 -7.49
CA PHE A 711 9.13 -25.51 -8.93
C PHE A 711 9.35 -24.05 -9.30
N LEU A 712 9.82 -23.82 -10.53
CA LEU A 712 10.01 -22.48 -11.07
C LEU A 712 8.78 -22.08 -11.88
N THR A 713 8.43 -20.80 -11.79
CA THR A 713 7.31 -20.18 -12.50
C THR A 713 7.76 -18.97 -13.30
N ARG A 714 6.94 -18.53 -14.25
CA ARG A 714 7.06 -17.28 -14.99
C ARG A 714 5.73 -16.54 -14.99
N PHE A 715 5.77 -15.22 -15.12
CA PHE A 715 4.58 -14.43 -15.39
C PHE A 715 4.08 -14.70 -16.81
N ASN A 716 2.79 -15.01 -16.95
CA ASN A 716 2.11 -14.98 -18.25
C ASN A 716 1.67 -13.56 -18.63
N GLN A 717 1.03 -13.39 -19.79
CA GLN A 717 0.59 -12.07 -20.28
C GLN A 717 -0.48 -11.39 -19.40
N ASN A 718 -1.12 -12.16 -18.51
CA ASN A 718 -2.15 -11.68 -17.59
C ASN A 718 -1.60 -11.49 -16.16
N GLY A 719 -0.29 -11.64 -15.96
CA GLY A 719 0.35 -11.49 -14.65
C GLY A 719 0.27 -12.71 -13.73
N HIS A 720 -0.21 -13.86 -14.20
CA HIS A 720 -0.25 -15.07 -13.38
C HIS A 720 1.09 -15.80 -13.41
N LEU A 721 1.53 -16.32 -12.25
CA LEU A 721 2.67 -17.21 -12.15
C LEU A 721 2.27 -18.62 -12.61
N VAL A 722 2.75 -18.99 -13.79
CA VAL A 722 2.56 -20.31 -14.40
C VAL A 722 3.84 -21.12 -14.29
N ALA A 723 3.72 -22.43 -14.04
CA ALA A 723 4.88 -23.32 -13.99
C ALA A 723 5.67 -23.27 -15.31
N VAL A 724 7.00 -23.30 -15.22
CA VAL A 724 7.87 -23.50 -16.37
C VAL A 724 7.81 -24.98 -16.76
N ASP A 725 7.60 -25.29 -18.04
CA ASP A 725 7.63 -26.66 -18.54
C ASP A 725 8.97 -27.32 -18.15
N ARG A 726 8.90 -28.51 -17.55
CA ARG A 726 10.05 -29.25 -17.01
C ARG A 726 10.93 -29.84 -18.10
#